data_AF-A0A2N6IDY5-F1
#
_entry.id   AF-A0A2N6IDY5-F1
#
_cell.length_a   1.000
_cell.length_b   1.000
_cell.length_c   1.000
_cell.angle_alpha   90.00
_cell.angle_beta   90.00
_cell.angle_gamma   90.00
#
_symmetry.space_group_name_H-M   'P 1'
#
loop_
_entity.id
_entity.type
_entity.pdbx_description
1 polymer ?
#
loop_
_entity_poly.entity_id
_entity_poly.type
_entity_poly.pdbx_seq_one_letter_code
_entity_poly.pdbx_strand_id
1 'polypeptide(L)'
;MSLIKQALLALLLCAMSAAHATSIGYTATSLGGTQWRYDYTVSNTTLAMPIAEFTLFFSVGQYVKLHNISTAPGWDVLLVQPDVAIPASGYLDALALAGGIVPGATATGFSVTFDYLGAGSPGAQPFSILDPVSFIALDTGSTQPAAIALPATPWLLLAGVLAMACQRRRQLAATALATALALALGLCACGGPNDPPQPPAPKVMLAATATTVQAAGDFEVTQLEKVAEQRVSRTLWDYTYRVHIRNNSRAAASNVQAVLTGAPDGSTIIDGEVLAGSIDAGATVTPDDTIIVRIDIAFQSAALAWTFSANASLALDPVLPAQVVTLSLAELGLTDGADSVKVSGAVTDVLLQDGSLRFSTPGDTGVYQHAQFSLSKGNSVTILNLLIQSELPTAVETYVEPDDDGNLPATAPVLAITGLGPNNRLQPGPLAFRLVGSPSLALQDDSDALLSIPDGVAVSLKSYWVFDAASATFSVSATAMQQLLATLPNGSYDLNLNFVSQDGAFTASYALIVIKSSASLQGQLRTPTGANATGLAGQKMLLAGYNNHQRQVAVIDATGAFQFDGVLPDTYQLTLNDLVHPNMVSVSAVVFDNSSSVSVGIVYPYAPGLARRTASAQSYVAGKVTQDGAGPSARAVSASPRGAGDVTPQDDEGSKTFAATAAAQHQTITSPIAFTVPKGTKNVGVKITVSTAEYPVYTTAQSQYNDTWSYAVTGLPGVNLAAAGAVNQTHYTQGTIVRTECVDVSKQTREGALSLGGNVSATNIGDSALATVTTVELSLVCKGLKVTQAKFLSPNKAGHPVLQPIKLTGNLPGPYVSVSQGAATATHTLPLELHYTPAAATITEVNIGISADGGNPAFSTENLLSQTNTKTAGTVTFPSLVLPAFAGAKLDKKAVVMLRLKGRVENADASSDPAEGGQVAFKGSTAYIPLYLANNEAALAARRYGTRDAGGDSWATRLAIAWLEGKAYRFDDIGGQHVKQTAAGDAILGHRGHSDGQQIDLRYADGAGGYSDALGGQNNGAAIHQLILDAKAEVLANPAQKPTLAALLV
;
A
#
# COMPACT_ATOMS: atom_id res chain seq x y z
N MET A 1 -46.61 40.35 -40.35
CA MET A 1 -46.49 38.87 -40.26
C MET A 1 -46.22 38.32 -38.85
N SER A 2 -45.93 39.15 -37.82
CA SER A 2 -45.68 38.67 -36.45
C SER A 2 -46.95 38.35 -35.64
N LEU A 3 -48.01 39.16 -35.77
CA LEU A 3 -49.27 39.00 -35.02
C LEU A 3 -50.07 37.73 -35.36
N ILE A 4 -50.05 37.29 -36.62
CA ILE A 4 -50.74 36.06 -37.05
C ILE A 4 -50.03 34.81 -36.52
N LYS A 5 -48.69 34.83 -36.43
CA LYS A 5 -47.91 33.73 -35.84
C LYS A 5 -48.10 33.64 -34.32
N GLN A 6 -48.21 34.77 -33.62
CA GLN A 6 -48.48 34.78 -32.18
C GLN A 6 -49.92 34.37 -31.85
N ALA A 7 -50.90 34.75 -32.67
CA ALA A 7 -52.28 34.28 -32.53
C ALA A 7 -52.42 32.79 -32.84
N LEU A 8 -51.73 32.27 -33.86
CA LEU A 8 -51.69 30.83 -34.16
C LEU A 8 -50.99 30.03 -33.05
N LEU A 9 -49.91 30.56 -32.46
CA LEU A 9 -49.20 29.90 -31.36
C LEU A 9 -50.07 29.85 -30.09
N ALA A 10 -50.80 30.91 -29.77
CA ALA A 10 -51.77 30.92 -28.68
C ALA A 10 -52.96 29.96 -28.92
N LEU A 11 -53.43 29.85 -30.18
CA LEU A 11 -54.46 28.88 -30.55
C LEU A 11 -53.95 27.43 -30.49
N LEU A 12 -52.69 27.18 -30.86
CA LEU A 12 -52.05 25.86 -30.76
C LEU A 12 -51.80 25.44 -29.31
N LEU A 13 -51.41 26.39 -28.44
CA LEU A 13 -51.24 26.13 -26.99
C LEU A 13 -52.57 25.88 -26.28
N CYS A 14 -53.69 26.42 -26.78
CA CYS A 14 -55.04 26.12 -26.27
C CYS A 14 -55.64 24.83 -26.86
N ALA A 15 -55.04 24.27 -27.92
CA ALA A 15 -55.48 23.04 -28.58
C ALA A 15 -54.65 21.80 -28.17
N MET A 16 -53.69 21.94 -27.27
CA MET A 16 -53.04 20.78 -26.64
C MET A 16 -53.98 20.20 -25.61
N SER A 17 -54.67 19.11 -25.97
CA SER A 17 -55.33 18.24 -25.01
C SER A 17 -54.32 17.90 -23.92
N ALA A 18 -54.67 18.16 -22.65
CA ALA A 18 -53.88 17.66 -21.54
C ALA A 18 -53.66 16.16 -21.76
N ALA A 19 -52.43 15.67 -21.55
CA ALA A 19 -52.22 14.26 -21.37
C ALA A 19 -53.04 13.86 -20.14
N HIS A 20 -54.23 13.31 -20.36
CA HIS A 20 -55.06 12.78 -19.29
C HIS A 20 -54.32 11.54 -18.76
N ALA A 21 -54.27 11.35 -17.44
CA ALA A 21 -53.88 10.09 -16.77
C ALA A 21 -55.17 9.32 -16.43
N THR A 22 -55.12 8.00 -16.12
CA THR A 22 -56.27 7.36 -15.44
C THR A 22 -56.52 8.15 -14.16
N SER A 23 -57.75 8.59 -13.93
CA SER A 23 -58.06 9.49 -12.81
C SER A 23 -58.91 8.80 -11.77
N ILE A 24 -58.42 8.78 -10.54
CA ILE A 24 -59.20 8.38 -9.38
C ILE A 24 -59.50 9.63 -8.55
N GLY A 25 -60.75 10.05 -8.55
CA GLY A 25 -61.26 11.12 -7.71
C GLY A 25 -61.59 10.61 -6.31
N TYR A 26 -61.37 11.42 -5.27
CA TYR A 26 -61.78 11.12 -3.90
C TYR A 26 -62.56 12.26 -3.25
N THR A 27 -63.47 11.91 -2.35
CA THR A 27 -64.12 12.83 -1.40
C THR A 27 -63.85 12.33 0.02
N ALA A 28 -63.27 13.19 0.87
CA ALA A 28 -63.02 12.87 2.28
C ALA A 28 -64.16 13.41 3.16
N THR A 29 -64.85 12.52 3.88
CA THR A 29 -65.94 12.89 4.80
C THR A 29 -65.55 12.57 6.24
N SER A 30 -65.58 13.55 7.14
CA SER A 30 -65.38 13.28 8.57
C SER A 30 -66.63 12.61 9.15
N LEU A 31 -66.43 11.49 9.87
CA LEU A 31 -67.50 10.76 10.57
C LEU A 31 -67.52 11.06 12.08
N GLY A 32 -66.61 11.92 12.56
CA GLY A 32 -66.42 12.30 13.96
C GLY A 32 -65.13 11.73 14.58
N GLY A 33 -64.52 12.49 15.49
CA GLY A 33 -63.24 12.11 16.11
C GLY A 33 -62.11 11.99 15.07
N THR A 34 -61.33 10.91 15.13
CA THR A 34 -60.29 10.58 14.14
C THR A 34 -60.84 9.81 12.94
N GLN A 35 -62.14 9.53 12.87
CA GLN A 35 -62.71 8.66 11.85
C GLN A 35 -63.12 9.43 10.59
N TRP A 36 -62.69 8.91 9.44
CA TRP A 36 -62.95 9.48 8.12
C TRP A 36 -63.39 8.39 7.14
N ARG A 37 -64.15 8.79 6.12
CA ARG A 37 -64.51 7.96 4.97
C ARG A 37 -64.02 8.60 3.69
N TYR A 38 -63.37 7.81 2.84
CA TYR A 38 -63.19 8.16 1.43
C TYR A 38 -64.27 7.55 0.56
N ASP A 39 -64.81 8.35 -0.35
CA ASP A 39 -65.67 7.93 -1.45
C ASP A 39 -64.91 8.17 -2.77
N TYR A 40 -64.72 7.12 -3.58
CA TYR A 40 -63.89 7.15 -4.79
C TYR A 40 -64.70 7.06 -6.09
N THR A 41 -64.20 7.75 -7.11
CA THR A 41 -64.68 7.71 -8.50
C THR A 41 -63.50 7.36 -9.41
N VAL A 42 -63.57 6.23 -10.10
CA VAL A 42 -62.47 5.71 -10.93
C VAL A 42 -62.84 5.86 -12.41
N SER A 43 -62.03 6.59 -13.18
CA SER A 43 -62.26 6.84 -14.60
C SER A 43 -61.12 6.31 -15.46
N ASN A 44 -61.43 5.41 -16.40
CA ASN A 44 -60.46 4.89 -17.37
C ASN A 44 -60.30 5.87 -18.54
N THR A 45 -59.46 6.87 -18.37
CA THR A 45 -59.26 7.94 -19.36
C THR A 45 -57.99 7.76 -20.21
N THR A 46 -57.15 6.77 -19.92
CA THR A 46 -55.87 6.54 -20.61
C THR A 46 -55.63 5.15 -21.14
N LEU A 47 -56.07 4.12 -20.42
CA LEU A 47 -55.73 2.76 -20.79
C LEU A 47 -56.60 2.34 -21.97
N ALA A 48 -55.96 1.78 -23.00
CA ALA A 48 -56.67 1.23 -24.16
C ALA A 48 -57.42 -0.08 -23.83
N MET A 49 -57.17 -0.64 -22.64
CA MET A 49 -57.79 -1.83 -22.10
C MET A 49 -58.66 -1.50 -20.87
N PRO A 50 -59.66 -2.33 -20.52
CA PRO A 50 -60.44 -2.12 -19.32
C PRO A 50 -59.58 -2.15 -18.05
N ILE A 51 -59.89 -1.27 -17.08
CA ILE A 51 -59.33 -1.40 -15.73
C ILE A 51 -59.99 -2.62 -15.10
N ALA A 52 -59.23 -3.70 -14.95
CA ALA A 52 -59.68 -4.94 -14.33
C ALA A 52 -59.32 -5.02 -12.85
N GLU A 53 -58.21 -4.42 -12.42
CA GLU A 53 -57.79 -4.37 -11.02
C GLU A 53 -57.16 -3.02 -10.68
N PHE A 54 -57.47 -2.46 -9.52
CA PHE A 54 -56.79 -1.29 -8.98
C PHE A 54 -56.60 -1.37 -7.48
N THR A 55 -55.52 -0.76 -6.99
CA THR A 55 -55.11 -0.77 -5.59
C THR A 55 -54.92 0.66 -5.10
N LEU A 56 -55.46 0.99 -3.93
CA LEU A 56 -55.31 2.25 -3.22
C LEU A 56 -54.50 2.04 -1.95
N PHE A 57 -53.44 2.82 -1.75
CA PHE A 57 -52.51 2.63 -0.64
C PHE A 57 -52.75 3.63 0.51
N PHE A 58 -52.65 3.12 1.72
CA PHE A 58 -52.83 3.83 2.98
C PHE A 58 -51.55 3.74 3.81
N SER A 59 -50.80 4.84 3.88
CA SER A 59 -49.47 4.88 4.49
C SER A 59 -49.47 4.48 5.97
N VAL A 60 -48.46 3.70 6.35
CA VAL A 60 -48.18 3.35 7.75
C VAL A 60 -47.99 4.61 8.61
N GLY A 61 -48.54 4.60 9.82
CA GLY A 61 -48.46 5.73 10.77
C GLY A 61 -49.41 6.91 10.50
N GLN A 62 -50.07 6.97 9.34
CA GLN A 62 -51.08 7.99 9.03
C GLN A 62 -52.51 7.44 9.04
N TYR A 63 -52.68 6.17 8.71
CA TYR A 63 -53.98 5.50 8.63
C TYR A 63 -53.95 4.24 9.49
N VAL A 64 -55.03 3.97 10.22
CA VAL A 64 -55.23 2.70 10.96
C VAL A 64 -56.71 2.30 10.94
N LYS A 65 -57.00 1.04 11.28
CA LYS A 65 -58.36 0.48 11.31
C LYS A 65 -59.15 0.74 10.03
N LEU A 66 -58.60 0.35 8.88
CA LEU A 66 -59.36 0.37 7.62
C LEU A 66 -60.56 -0.59 7.74
N HIS A 67 -61.78 -0.15 7.47
CA HIS A 67 -63.00 -0.97 7.59
C HIS A 67 -64.17 -0.36 6.79
N ASN A 68 -65.36 -0.98 6.89
CA ASN A 68 -66.61 -0.50 6.27
C ASN A 68 -66.46 -0.15 4.78
N ILE A 69 -66.14 -1.15 3.97
CA ILE A 69 -65.95 -1.00 2.52
C ILE A 69 -67.30 -0.99 1.83
N SER A 70 -67.48 -0.09 0.87
CA SER A 70 -68.50 -0.19 -0.17
C SER A 70 -67.83 -0.48 -1.51
N THR A 71 -68.47 -1.26 -2.37
CA THR A 71 -67.94 -1.62 -3.69
C THR A 71 -68.99 -1.37 -4.77
N ALA A 72 -68.53 -1.09 -5.99
CA ALA A 72 -69.41 -1.09 -7.15
C ALA A 72 -69.90 -2.53 -7.46
N PRO A 73 -71.13 -2.72 -7.98
CA PRO A 73 -71.61 -4.05 -8.37
C PRO A 73 -70.65 -4.75 -9.33
N GLY A 74 -70.35 -6.03 -9.08
CA GLY A 74 -69.43 -6.82 -9.91
C GLY A 74 -67.94 -6.67 -9.58
N TRP A 75 -67.59 -6.05 -8.45
CA TRP A 75 -66.22 -5.93 -7.96
C TRP A 75 -66.03 -6.66 -6.64
N ASP A 76 -64.95 -7.43 -6.56
CA ASP A 76 -64.46 -8.04 -5.34
C ASP A 76 -63.35 -7.19 -4.73
N VAL A 77 -63.43 -6.89 -3.44
CA VAL A 77 -62.48 -5.99 -2.77
C VAL A 77 -61.82 -6.68 -1.60
N LEU A 78 -60.50 -6.64 -1.59
CA LEU A 78 -59.64 -7.03 -0.49
C LEU A 78 -59.19 -5.76 0.25
N LEU A 79 -59.16 -5.83 1.58
CA LEU A 79 -58.66 -4.75 2.42
C LEU A 79 -57.64 -5.27 3.41
N VAL A 80 -56.45 -4.68 3.38
CA VAL A 80 -55.31 -5.05 4.21
C VAL A 80 -54.90 -3.84 5.06
N GLN A 81 -54.71 -4.06 6.35
CA GLN A 81 -54.32 -3.01 7.29
C GLN A 81 -52.87 -2.55 7.02
N PRO A 82 -52.56 -1.26 7.28
CA PRO A 82 -51.18 -0.82 7.38
C PRO A 82 -50.48 -1.56 8.52
N ASP A 83 -49.30 -2.10 8.25
CA ASP A 83 -48.55 -2.95 9.20
C ASP A 83 -47.19 -2.33 9.52
N VAL A 84 -47.00 -1.99 10.79
CA VAL A 84 -45.74 -1.45 11.32
C VAL A 84 -44.65 -2.51 11.43
N ALA A 85 -44.99 -3.79 11.49
CA ALA A 85 -44.03 -4.89 11.59
C ALA A 85 -43.32 -5.19 10.25
N ILE A 86 -43.98 -4.92 9.13
CA ILE A 86 -43.45 -5.05 7.75
C ILE A 86 -43.32 -3.68 7.07
N PRO A 87 -43.04 -2.62 7.86
CA PRO A 87 -43.37 -1.21 7.58
C PRO A 87 -44.09 -0.91 6.23
N ALA A 88 -45.26 -1.51 6.03
CA ALA A 88 -45.95 -1.57 4.74
C ALA A 88 -47.27 -0.80 4.80
N SER A 89 -47.59 -0.12 3.70
CA SER A 89 -48.89 0.53 3.55
C SER A 89 -50.00 -0.50 3.58
N GLY A 90 -51.11 -0.15 4.23
CA GLY A 90 -52.35 -0.89 4.02
C GLY A 90 -52.86 -0.61 2.62
N TYR A 91 -53.77 -1.45 2.13
CA TYR A 91 -54.33 -1.24 0.81
C TYR A 91 -55.76 -1.73 0.69
N LEU A 92 -56.52 -1.01 -0.13
CA LEU A 92 -57.78 -1.47 -0.69
C LEU A 92 -57.50 -1.92 -2.12
N ASP A 93 -57.80 -3.17 -2.43
CA ASP A 93 -57.54 -3.78 -3.71
C ASP A 93 -58.83 -4.30 -4.34
N ALA A 94 -59.22 -3.71 -5.48
CA ALA A 94 -60.49 -3.98 -6.13
C ALA A 94 -60.28 -4.69 -7.47
N LEU A 95 -60.84 -5.89 -7.60
CA LEU A 95 -60.80 -6.74 -8.79
C LEU A 95 -62.19 -6.87 -9.41
N ALA A 96 -62.32 -6.61 -10.70
CA ALA A 96 -63.55 -6.80 -11.45
C ALA A 96 -63.82 -8.30 -11.68
N LEU A 97 -65.03 -8.75 -11.34
CA LEU A 97 -65.48 -10.13 -11.58
C LEU A 97 -65.88 -10.37 -13.04
N ALA A 98 -66.20 -9.31 -13.80
CA ALA A 98 -66.38 -9.34 -15.25
C ALA A 98 -66.30 -7.92 -15.87
N GLY A 99 -65.68 -7.80 -17.04
CA GLY A 99 -65.79 -6.62 -17.93
C GLY A 99 -64.98 -5.37 -17.57
N GLY A 100 -64.68 -5.12 -16.29
CA GLY A 100 -63.86 -3.99 -15.82
C GLY A 100 -64.42 -2.61 -16.20
N ILE A 101 -63.62 -1.56 -16.01
CA ILE A 101 -63.96 -0.19 -16.47
C ILE A 101 -63.38 0.00 -17.87
N VAL A 102 -64.20 -0.13 -18.90
CA VAL A 102 -63.78 0.03 -20.30
C VAL A 102 -63.23 1.44 -20.60
N PRO A 103 -62.39 1.62 -21.64
CA PRO A 103 -61.84 2.94 -22.00
C PRO A 103 -62.95 3.99 -22.18
N GLY A 104 -62.79 5.14 -21.54
CA GLY A 104 -63.74 6.26 -21.53
C GLY A 104 -64.86 6.15 -20.49
N ALA A 105 -64.98 5.05 -19.74
CA ALA A 105 -66.00 4.87 -18.72
C ALA A 105 -65.52 5.27 -17.31
N THR A 106 -66.49 5.51 -16.42
CA THR A 106 -66.28 5.85 -15.01
C THR A 106 -67.12 4.95 -14.11
N ALA A 107 -66.54 4.46 -13.02
CA ALA A 107 -67.22 3.71 -11.97
C ALA A 107 -67.20 4.50 -10.65
N THR A 108 -68.30 4.39 -9.90
CA THR A 108 -68.48 5.00 -8.56
C THR A 108 -69.00 3.94 -7.59
N GLY A 109 -68.95 4.23 -6.29
CA GLY A 109 -69.47 3.33 -5.24
C GLY A 109 -68.40 2.60 -4.44
N PHE A 110 -67.11 2.89 -4.70
CA PHE A 110 -66.01 2.44 -3.86
C PHE A 110 -65.83 3.37 -2.67
N SER A 111 -65.85 2.84 -1.45
CA SER A 111 -65.57 3.63 -0.25
C SER A 111 -64.79 2.83 0.78
N VAL A 112 -64.04 3.51 1.65
CA VAL A 112 -63.38 2.91 2.81
C VAL A 112 -63.41 3.87 3.98
N THR A 113 -63.63 3.33 5.18
CA THR A 113 -63.58 4.07 6.44
C THR A 113 -62.30 3.73 7.19
N PHE A 114 -61.71 4.71 7.87
CA PHE A 114 -60.45 4.56 8.58
C PHE A 114 -60.33 5.57 9.73
N ASP A 115 -59.42 5.29 10.66
CA ASP A 115 -58.97 6.26 11.65
C ASP A 115 -57.71 6.97 11.09
N TYR A 116 -57.75 8.30 11.02
CA TYR A 116 -56.65 9.15 10.57
C TYR A 116 -55.81 9.63 11.76
N LEU A 117 -54.51 9.40 11.69
CA LEU A 117 -53.54 9.78 12.72
C LEU A 117 -52.77 11.07 12.39
N GLY A 118 -52.90 11.57 11.16
CA GLY A 118 -52.26 12.82 10.73
C GLY A 118 -52.98 14.08 11.21
N ALA A 119 -52.32 15.23 11.03
CA ALA A 119 -52.92 16.53 11.33
C ALA A 119 -53.84 16.99 10.19
N GLY A 120 -55.02 17.52 10.53
CA GLY A 120 -55.98 18.07 9.57
C GLY A 120 -56.84 17.02 8.86
N SER A 121 -57.30 17.34 7.64
CA SER A 121 -58.06 16.42 6.80
C SER A 121 -57.12 15.49 6.02
N PRO A 122 -57.48 14.21 5.84
CA PRO A 122 -56.61 13.26 5.14
C PRO A 122 -56.52 13.60 3.64
N GLY A 123 -55.32 13.47 3.07
CA GLY A 123 -54.95 13.97 1.74
C GLY A 123 -55.23 13.00 0.59
N ALA A 124 -54.42 13.06 -0.48
CA ALA A 124 -54.49 12.11 -1.60
C ALA A 124 -53.86 10.76 -1.26
N GLN A 125 -54.36 9.66 -1.82
CA GLN A 125 -53.78 8.32 -1.72
C GLN A 125 -53.01 7.98 -2.99
N PRO A 126 -51.85 7.32 -2.91
CA PRO A 126 -51.26 6.65 -4.05
C PRO A 126 -52.17 5.52 -4.56
N PHE A 127 -52.17 5.28 -5.86
CA PHE A 127 -52.87 4.16 -6.48
C PHE A 127 -52.04 3.48 -7.57
N SER A 128 -52.40 2.24 -7.88
CA SER A 128 -51.88 1.48 -9.01
C SER A 128 -53.01 0.75 -9.73
N ILE A 129 -52.96 0.72 -11.06
CA ILE A 129 -53.80 -0.14 -11.91
C ILE A 129 -52.96 -1.33 -12.30
N LEU A 130 -53.47 -2.55 -12.12
CA LEU A 130 -52.70 -3.78 -12.28
C LEU A 130 -53.30 -4.68 -13.36
N ASP A 131 -52.44 -5.45 -14.02
CA ASP A 131 -52.87 -6.64 -14.75
C ASP A 131 -53.19 -7.75 -13.74
N PRO A 132 -54.42 -8.30 -13.74
CA PRO A 132 -54.90 -9.20 -12.67
C PRO A 132 -54.27 -10.60 -12.70
N VAL A 133 -53.46 -10.91 -13.73
CA VAL A 133 -52.77 -12.20 -13.88
C VAL A 133 -51.30 -12.08 -13.48
N SER A 134 -50.61 -11.08 -13.99
CA SER A 134 -49.17 -10.88 -13.79
C SER A 134 -48.82 -9.92 -12.64
N PHE A 135 -49.80 -9.18 -12.11
CA PHE A 135 -49.63 -8.13 -11.10
C PHE A 135 -48.65 -7.01 -11.52
N ILE A 136 -48.37 -6.90 -12.81
CA ILE A 136 -47.59 -5.79 -13.37
C ILE A 136 -48.45 -4.53 -13.34
N ALA A 137 -47.87 -3.41 -12.88
CA ALA A 137 -48.53 -2.12 -12.89
C ALA A 137 -48.68 -1.59 -14.32
N LEU A 138 -49.93 -1.37 -14.74
CA LEU A 138 -50.33 -0.81 -16.04
C LEU A 138 -50.37 0.73 -15.99
N ASP A 139 -50.75 1.30 -14.84
CA ASP A 139 -50.76 2.74 -14.59
C ASP A 139 -50.57 2.99 -13.09
N THR A 140 -50.03 4.15 -12.69
CA THR A 140 -49.85 4.55 -11.29
C THR A 140 -50.09 6.04 -11.11
N GLY A 141 -50.55 6.46 -9.94
CA GLY A 141 -50.81 7.88 -9.70
C GLY A 141 -51.15 8.20 -8.26
N SER A 142 -51.65 9.42 -8.04
CA SER A 142 -52.25 9.84 -6.77
C SER A 142 -53.68 10.28 -7.02
N THR A 143 -54.58 9.94 -6.10
CA THR A 143 -55.98 10.32 -6.20
C THR A 143 -56.13 11.84 -6.15
N GLN A 144 -57.11 12.38 -6.86
CA GLN A 144 -57.37 13.82 -6.90
C GLN A 144 -58.64 14.16 -6.10
N PRO A 145 -58.69 15.28 -5.37
CA PRO A 145 -59.94 15.74 -4.78
C PRO A 145 -60.99 15.90 -5.87
N ALA A 146 -62.22 15.43 -5.64
CA ALA A 146 -63.30 15.63 -6.61
C ALA A 146 -63.43 17.14 -6.94
N ALA A 147 -63.28 17.49 -8.21
CA ALA A 147 -63.28 18.88 -8.64
C ALA A 147 -64.63 19.55 -8.34
N ILE A 148 -64.61 20.62 -7.53
CA ILE A 148 -65.75 21.53 -7.43
C ILE A 148 -65.79 22.30 -8.75
N ALA A 149 -66.87 22.16 -9.52
CA ALA A 149 -67.02 22.86 -10.80
C ALA A 149 -66.91 24.38 -10.61
N LEU A 150 -65.86 24.99 -11.16
CA LEU A 150 -65.72 26.44 -11.27
C LEU A 150 -66.06 26.88 -12.72
N PRO A 151 -66.83 27.96 -12.92
CA PRO A 151 -67.25 28.38 -14.25
C PRO A 151 -66.09 29.03 -15.05
N ALA A 152 -65.84 28.47 -16.24
CA ALA A 152 -65.37 29.14 -17.47
C ALA A 152 -64.35 30.31 -17.37
N THR A 153 -63.24 30.14 -16.65
CA THR A 153 -62.07 31.04 -16.69
C THR A 153 -61.40 31.22 -18.06
N PRO A 154 -61.31 30.22 -18.98
CA PRO A 154 -60.64 30.43 -20.27
C PRO A 154 -61.42 31.37 -21.21
N TRP A 155 -62.75 31.43 -21.09
CA TRP A 155 -63.57 32.33 -21.91
C TRP A 155 -63.45 33.80 -21.48
N LEU A 156 -63.23 34.06 -20.20
CA LEU A 156 -62.96 35.42 -19.68
C LEU A 156 -61.57 35.93 -20.09
N LEU A 157 -60.57 35.05 -20.11
CA LEU A 157 -59.23 35.37 -20.61
C LEU A 157 -59.23 35.65 -22.12
N LEU A 158 -59.97 34.86 -22.91
CA LEU A 158 -60.15 35.10 -24.34
C LEU A 158 -60.88 36.41 -24.62
N ALA A 159 -61.93 36.73 -23.84
CA ALA A 159 -62.64 38.01 -23.93
C ALA A 159 -61.73 39.20 -23.57
N GLY A 160 -60.87 39.07 -22.56
CA GLY A 160 -59.89 40.10 -22.18
C GLY A 160 -58.83 40.35 -23.26
N VAL A 161 -58.30 39.30 -23.88
CA VAL A 161 -57.31 39.43 -24.96
C VAL A 161 -57.93 40.01 -26.24
N LEU A 162 -59.18 39.63 -26.57
CA LEU A 162 -59.92 40.22 -27.69
C LEU A 162 -60.27 41.69 -27.43
N ALA A 163 -60.62 42.07 -26.20
CA ALA A 163 -60.85 43.46 -25.82
C ALA A 163 -59.58 44.32 -25.96
N MET A 164 -58.42 43.80 -25.55
CA MET A 164 -57.12 44.49 -25.72
C MET A 164 -56.69 44.58 -27.19
N ALA A 165 -56.99 43.57 -28.02
CA ALA A 165 -56.74 43.61 -29.46
C ALA A 165 -57.66 44.60 -30.20
N CYS A 166 -58.91 44.76 -29.74
CA CYS A 166 -59.85 45.76 -30.26
C CYS A 166 -59.51 47.19 -29.81
N GLN A 167 -58.96 47.39 -28.61
CA GLN A 167 -58.50 48.70 -28.15
C GLN A 167 -57.21 49.17 -28.85
N ARG A 168 -56.30 48.25 -29.22
CA ARG A 168 -55.10 48.60 -30.00
C ARG A 168 -55.36 49.00 -31.46
N ARG A 169 -56.58 48.81 -32.00
CA ARG A 169 -56.98 49.30 -33.33
C ARG A 169 -57.62 50.71 -33.33
N ARG A 170 -57.80 51.35 -32.17
CA ARG A 170 -58.45 52.68 -32.07
C ARG A 170 -57.54 53.83 -31.60
N GLN A 171 -56.25 53.61 -31.38
CA GLN A 171 -55.32 54.68 -30.97
C GLN A 171 -54.02 54.67 -31.79
N LEU A 172 -54.13 55.12 -33.04
CA LEU A 172 -53.03 55.70 -33.81
C LEU A 172 -53.52 57.04 -34.37
N ALA A 173 -53.65 58.02 -33.47
CA ALA A 173 -53.66 59.45 -33.76
C ALA A 173 -53.26 60.21 -32.49
N ALA A 174 -52.33 61.16 -32.63
CA ALA A 174 -51.88 62.17 -31.66
C ALA A 174 -50.90 61.76 -30.53
N THR A 175 -49.60 61.87 -30.86
CA THR A 175 -48.54 62.69 -30.23
C THR A 175 -48.51 62.99 -28.71
N ALA A 176 -47.30 62.75 -28.16
CA ALA A 176 -46.45 63.65 -27.35
C ALA A 176 -46.32 63.46 -25.82
N LEU A 177 -45.03 63.36 -25.46
CA LEU A 177 -44.31 63.89 -24.28
C LEU A 177 -44.48 63.29 -22.86
N ALA A 178 -43.29 62.99 -22.31
CA ALA A 178 -42.80 63.35 -20.99
C ALA A 178 -43.05 62.42 -19.77
N THR A 179 -41.92 61.84 -19.33
CA THR A 179 -41.37 61.81 -17.95
C THR A 179 -42.08 61.08 -16.80
N ALA A 180 -41.26 60.24 -16.15
CA ALA A 180 -41.03 60.11 -14.70
C ALA A 180 -41.66 58.92 -13.92
N LEU A 181 -40.72 58.07 -13.47
CA LEU A 181 -40.53 57.48 -12.13
C LEU A 181 -41.44 56.37 -11.58
N ALA A 182 -40.76 55.27 -11.23
CA ALA A 182 -40.88 54.44 -10.01
C ALA A 182 -42.14 53.55 -9.87
N LEU A 183 -42.13 52.31 -9.35
CA LEU A 183 -41.14 51.47 -8.67
C LEU A 183 -41.68 50.02 -8.64
N ALA A 184 -40.77 49.06 -8.42
CA ALA A 184 -40.93 47.80 -7.67
C ALA A 184 -41.25 46.46 -8.36
N LEU A 185 -40.28 45.54 -8.18
CA LEU A 185 -40.33 44.06 -8.07
C LEU A 185 -40.62 43.30 -9.38
N GLY A 186 -39.71 42.54 -9.99
CA GLY A 186 -38.56 41.81 -9.49
C GLY A 186 -38.88 40.31 -9.47
N LEU A 187 -38.58 39.61 -10.57
CA LEU A 187 -38.23 38.18 -10.66
C LEU A 187 -38.08 37.76 -12.14
N CYS A 188 -36.88 37.31 -12.52
CA CYS A 188 -36.48 36.40 -13.63
C CYS A 188 -35.01 36.73 -14.01
N ALA A 189 -34.02 35.92 -13.64
CA ALA A 189 -33.66 34.59 -14.15
C ALA A 189 -32.59 34.68 -15.26
N CYS A 190 -31.41 34.14 -14.95
CA CYS A 190 -30.26 33.92 -15.82
C CYS A 190 -30.42 32.65 -16.67
N GLY A 191 -29.71 32.60 -17.81
CA GLY A 191 -29.77 31.55 -18.84
C GLY A 191 -29.08 30.22 -18.49
N GLY A 192 -29.41 29.20 -19.30
CA GLY A 192 -29.01 27.78 -19.20
C GLY A 192 -27.58 27.47 -19.70
N PRO A 193 -27.21 26.20 -20.00
CA PRO A 193 -28.05 25.11 -20.52
C PRO A 193 -27.98 23.80 -19.70
N ASN A 194 -29.08 23.05 -19.63
CA ASN A 194 -29.10 21.64 -19.26
C ASN A 194 -30.16 20.96 -20.12
N ASP A 195 -29.80 19.86 -20.80
CA ASP A 195 -30.74 18.78 -21.07
C ASP A 195 -31.06 18.09 -19.73
N PRO A 196 -32.34 17.91 -19.35
CA PRO A 196 -32.73 16.90 -18.40
C PRO A 196 -33.43 15.74 -19.13
N PRO A 197 -32.90 14.53 -18.98
CA PRO A 197 -33.60 13.28 -19.22
C PRO A 197 -34.89 13.21 -18.39
N GLN A 198 -35.88 12.58 -19.01
CA GLN A 198 -36.99 11.83 -18.43
C GLN A 198 -37.01 11.71 -16.89
N PRO A 199 -38.05 12.19 -16.17
CA PRO A 199 -38.20 11.89 -14.76
C PRO A 199 -38.49 10.39 -14.56
N PRO A 200 -37.77 9.68 -13.68
CA PRO A 200 -38.22 8.38 -13.20
C PRO A 200 -39.50 8.55 -12.39
N ALA A 201 -40.39 7.56 -12.51
CA ALA A 201 -41.63 7.45 -11.75
C ALA A 201 -41.38 7.66 -10.23
N PRO A 202 -42.32 8.27 -9.49
CA PRO A 202 -42.16 8.49 -8.06
C PRO A 202 -42.18 7.16 -7.32
N LYS A 203 -41.01 6.64 -6.95
CA LYS A 203 -40.87 5.69 -5.85
C LYS A 203 -41.09 6.46 -4.54
N VAL A 204 -42.33 6.56 -4.09
CA VAL A 204 -42.61 6.93 -2.70
C VAL A 204 -42.41 5.68 -1.85
N MET A 205 -41.24 5.53 -1.26
CA MET A 205 -41.06 4.73 -0.04
C MET A 205 -40.23 5.57 0.93
N LEU A 206 -40.87 6.03 2.01
CA LEU A 206 -40.14 6.39 3.23
C LEU A 206 -39.38 5.13 3.67
N ALA A 207 -38.07 5.21 3.85
CA ALA A 207 -37.32 4.19 4.56
C ALA A 207 -37.89 4.07 5.97
N ALA A 208 -38.72 3.05 6.18
CA ALA A 208 -39.31 2.74 7.46
C ALA A 208 -38.64 1.46 7.98
N THR A 209 -38.10 1.55 9.19
CA THR A 209 -37.23 0.54 9.79
C THR A 209 -38.04 -0.37 10.71
N ALA A 210 -37.91 -1.68 10.55
CA ALA A 210 -38.43 -2.65 11.50
C ALA A 210 -37.34 -2.94 12.54
N THR A 211 -37.62 -2.66 13.82
CA THR A 211 -36.72 -3.02 14.93
C THR A 211 -37.01 -4.46 15.33
N THR A 212 -36.20 -5.39 14.81
CA THR A 212 -36.18 -6.79 15.26
C THR A 212 -34.89 -7.01 16.03
N VAL A 213 -35.01 -7.33 17.31
CA VAL A 213 -33.88 -7.71 18.16
C VAL A 213 -33.90 -9.22 18.30
N GLN A 214 -32.89 -9.89 17.73
CA GLN A 214 -32.79 -11.34 17.83
C GLN A 214 -31.35 -11.81 17.99
N ALA A 215 -31.05 -12.34 19.18
CA ALA A 215 -29.75 -12.85 19.53
C ALA A 215 -29.64 -14.36 19.24
N ALA A 216 -28.52 -14.77 18.64
CA ALA A 216 -28.15 -16.17 18.48
C ALA A 216 -26.64 -16.33 18.77
N GLY A 217 -26.34 -16.75 20.00
CA GLY A 217 -24.95 -16.88 20.48
C GLY A 217 -24.28 -15.51 20.64
N ASP A 218 -23.11 -15.35 20.03
CA ASP A 218 -22.28 -14.14 20.09
C ASP A 218 -22.73 -13.04 19.12
N PHE A 219 -23.69 -13.31 18.23
CA PHE A 219 -24.18 -12.34 17.25
C PHE A 219 -25.67 -12.06 17.39
N GLU A 220 -26.08 -10.90 16.90
CA GLU A 220 -27.46 -10.42 16.98
C GLU A 220 -27.85 -9.67 15.71
N VAL A 221 -29.03 -9.99 15.15
CA VAL A 221 -29.68 -9.09 14.19
C VAL A 221 -30.38 -8.00 14.98
N THR A 222 -29.96 -6.75 14.77
CA THR A 222 -30.48 -5.58 15.52
C THR A 222 -31.60 -4.85 14.78
N GLN A 223 -31.66 -4.98 13.45
CA GLN A 223 -32.61 -4.27 12.60
C GLN A 223 -32.75 -4.93 11.24
N LEU A 224 -33.96 -4.86 10.68
CA LEU A 224 -34.25 -5.12 9.26
C LEU A 224 -34.70 -3.83 8.60
N GLU A 225 -33.94 -3.39 7.60
CA GLU A 225 -34.25 -2.21 6.79
C GLU A 225 -34.87 -2.66 5.47
N LYS A 226 -36.14 -2.33 5.25
CA LYS A 226 -36.80 -2.64 3.98
C LYS A 226 -36.25 -1.75 2.87
N VAL A 227 -35.73 -2.35 1.80
CA VAL A 227 -35.15 -1.64 0.66
C VAL A 227 -35.98 -1.76 -0.62
N ALA A 228 -36.78 -2.82 -0.74
CA ALA A 228 -37.72 -3.00 -1.84
C ALA A 228 -38.91 -3.86 -1.42
N GLU A 229 -40.00 -3.75 -2.16
CA GLU A 229 -41.15 -4.66 -2.09
C GLU A 229 -41.69 -4.90 -3.50
N GLN A 230 -42.18 -6.11 -3.75
CA GLN A 230 -42.78 -6.50 -5.02
C GLN A 230 -44.04 -7.32 -4.76
N ARG A 231 -45.13 -6.97 -5.44
CA ARG A 231 -46.39 -7.72 -5.35
C ARG A 231 -46.30 -9.01 -6.17
N VAL A 232 -46.76 -10.11 -5.59
CA VAL A 232 -46.78 -11.45 -6.22
C VAL A 232 -48.21 -11.93 -6.45
N SER A 233 -49.13 -11.60 -5.52
CA SER A 233 -50.56 -11.85 -5.68
C SER A 233 -51.37 -10.78 -4.97
N ARG A 234 -52.70 -10.96 -4.90
CA ARG A 234 -53.55 -10.05 -4.14
C ARG A 234 -53.17 -9.95 -2.66
N THR A 235 -52.62 -11.02 -2.08
CA THR A 235 -52.24 -11.10 -0.67
C THR A 235 -50.73 -11.32 -0.43
N LEU A 236 -49.98 -11.81 -1.42
CA LEU A 236 -48.55 -12.14 -1.30
C LEU A 236 -47.65 -11.02 -1.83
N TRP A 237 -46.64 -10.69 -1.05
CA TRP A 237 -45.59 -9.72 -1.39
C TRP A 237 -44.20 -10.27 -1.08
N ASP A 238 -43.24 -10.00 -1.95
CA ASP A 238 -41.81 -10.21 -1.72
C ASP A 238 -41.21 -8.94 -1.15
N TYR A 239 -40.65 -9.00 0.05
CA TYR A 239 -39.99 -7.88 0.71
C TYR A 239 -38.48 -8.13 0.75
N THR A 240 -37.71 -7.17 0.25
CA THR A 240 -36.25 -7.19 0.28
C THR A 240 -35.75 -6.37 1.45
N TYR A 241 -34.89 -6.94 2.28
CA TYR A 241 -34.33 -6.30 3.47
C TYR A 241 -32.80 -6.27 3.46
N ARG A 242 -32.22 -5.16 3.94
CA ARG A 242 -30.86 -5.14 4.50
C ARG A 242 -30.91 -5.54 5.96
N VAL A 243 -29.89 -6.27 6.40
CA VAL A 243 -29.81 -6.82 7.76
C VAL A 243 -28.72 -6.08 8.52
N HIS A 244 -29.01 -5.59 9.72
CA HIS A 244 -27.99 -5.02 10.60
C HIS A 244 -27.56 -6.08 11.62
N ILE A 245 -26.26 -6.37 11.69
CA ILE A 245 -25.72 -7.46 12.51
C ILE A 245 -24.70 -6.90 13.49
N ARG A 246 -24.85 -7.24 14.78
CA ARG A 246 -23.95 -6.88 15.86
C ARG A 246 -23.16 -8.08 16.36
N ASN A 247 -21.88 -7.87 16.64
CA ASN A 247 -21.04 -8.82 17.37
C ASN A 247 -21.03 -8.46 18.86
N ASN A 248 -21.66 -9.29 19.69
CA ASN A 248 -21.76 -9.12 21.14
C ASN A 248 -20.60 -9.79 21.91
N SER A 249 -19.67 -10.44 21.22
CA SER A 249 -18.49 -11.05 21.86
C SER A 249 -17.42 -10.01 22.22
N ARG A 250 -16.39 -10.46 22.96
CA ARG A 250 -15.22 -9.64 23.33
C ARG A 250 -14.10 -9.65 22.28
N ALA A 251 -14.26 -10.38 21.18
CA ALA A 251 -13.27 -10.51 20.13
C ALA A 251 -13.87 -10.12 18.77
N ALA A 252 -13.04 -9.57 17.87
CA ALA A 252 -13.45 -9.39 16.49
C ALA A 252 -13.71 -10.75 15.85
N ALA A 253 -14.70 -10.82 14.96
CA ALA A 253 -15.03 -12.02 14.21
C ALA A 253 -14.99 -11.73 12.72
N SER A 254 -14.50 -12.69 11.94
CA SER A 254 -14.40 -12.58 10.49
C SER A 254 -15.30 -13.58 9.81
N ASN A 255 -15.71 -13.26 8.58
CA ASN A 255 -16.60 -14.07 7.76
C ASN A 255 -17.90 -14.43 8.48
N VAL A 256 -18.50 -13.46 9.16
CA VAL A 256 -19.80 -13.62 9.78
C VAL A 256 -20.81 -13.81 8.66
N GLN A 257 -21.38 -15.01 8.55
CA GLN A 257 -22.51 -15.29 7.68
C GLN A 257 -23.75 -15.44 8.54
N ALA A 258 -24.78 -14.67 8.23
CA ALA A 258 -26.10 -14.80 8.83
C ALA A 258 -27.00 -15.57 7.87
N VAL A 259 -27.66 -16.61 8.37
CA VAL A 259 -28.63 -17.40 7.59
C VAL A 259 -29.97 -17.36 8.31
N LEU A 260 -30.98 -16.83 7.64
CA LEU A 260 -32.37 -16.91 8.06
C LEU A 260 -32.86 -18.34 7.84
N THR A 261 -33.09 -19.06 8.94
CA THR A 261 -33.43 -20.49 8.96
C THR A 261 -34.89 -20.76 9.29
N GLY A 262 -35.62 -19.75 9.79
CA GLY A 262 -37.04 -19.85 10.08
C GLY A 262 -37.77 -18.54 9.81
N ALA A 263 -39.01 -18.65 9.34
CA ALA A 263 -39.94 -17.55 9.13
C ALA A 263 -41.30 -17.90 9.76
N PRO A 264 -42.11 -16.90 10.17
CA PRO A 264 -43.43 -17.14 10.74
C PRO A 264 -44.40 -17.81 9.75
N ASP A 265 -45.44 -18.45 10.29
CA ASP A 265 -46.55 -18.99 9.50
C ASP A 265 -47.12 -17.90 8.57
N GLY A 266 -47.36 -18.26 7.31
CA GLY A 266 -47.75 -17.31 6.26
C GLY A 266 -46.57 -16.59 5.59
N SER A 267 -45.32 -16.94 5.91
CA SER A 267 -44.13 -16.41 5.23
C SER A 267 -43.22 -17.52 4.69
N THR A 268 -42.52 -17.23 3.59
CA THR A 268 -41.55 -18.13 2.96
C THR A 268 -40.25 -17.37 2.70
N ILE A 269 -39.12 -17.98 3.05
CA ILE A 269 -37.79 -17.43 2.76
C ILE A 269 -37.49 -17.70 1.29
N ILE A 270 -37.37 -16.64 0.48
CA ILE A 270 -36.99 -16.73 -0.94
C ILE A 270 -35.46 -16.64 -1.06
N ASP A 271 -34.86 -15.75 -0.28
CA ASP A 271 -33.43 -15.61 -0.07
C ASP A 271 -33.18 -15.25 1.40
N GLY A 272 -32.29 -15.96 2.06
CA GLY A 272 -32.08 -15.87 3.51
C GLY A 272 -30.63 -15.79 3.94
N GLU A 273 -29.67 -15.77 3.01
CA GLU A 273 -28.25 -15.73 3.34
C GLU A 273 -27.70 -14.31 3.23
N VAL A 274 -26.88 -13.91 4.20
CA VAL A 274 -26.19 -12.61 4.19
C VAL A 274 -24.74 -12.81 4.62
N LEU A 275 -23.79 -12.40 3.77
CA LEU A 275 -22.38 -12.35 4.13
C LEU A 275 -22.02 -10.99 4.73
N ALA A 276 -21.79 -10.95 6.04
CA ALA A 276 -21.48 -9.73 6.78
C ALA A 276 -19.98 -9.40 6.87
N GLY A 277 -19.10 -10.32 6.46
CA GLY A 277 -17.67 -10.09 6.48
C GLY A 277 -17.11 -10.01 7.91
N SER A 278 -16.26 -9.03 8.19
CA SER A 278 -15.65 -8.86 9.51
C SER A 278 -16.44 -7.87 10.38
N ILE A 279 -16.66 -8.24 11.64
CA ILE A 279 -17.36 -7.43 12.64
C ILE A 279 -16.49 -7.36 13.90
N ASP A 280 -15.99 -6.17 14.22
CA ASP A 280 -15.22 -5.91 15.44
C ASP A 280 -16.05 -6.20 16.71
N ALA A 281 -15.36 -6.45 17.82
CA ALA A 281 -16.00 -6.68 19.11
C ALA A 281 -16.92 -5.50 19.49
N GLY A 282 -18.21 -5.76 19.71
CA GLY A 282 -19.21 -4.76 20.07
C GLY A 282 -19.77 -3.94 18.89
N ALA A 283 -19.20 -4.07 17.68
CA ALA A 283 -19.60 -3.30 16.50
C ALA A 283 -20.86 -3.86 15.83
N THR A 284 -21.56 -2.99 15.11
CA THR A 284 -22.70 -3.33 14.23
C THR A 284 -22.34 -3.00 12.80
N VAL A 285 -22.57 -3.92 11.86
CA VAL A 285 -22.39 -3.70 10.43
C VAL A 285 -23.72 -3.86 9.68
N THR A 286 -23.82 -3.21 8.53
CA THR A 286 -24.92 -3.38 7.57
C THR A 286 -24.30 -3.91 6.28
N PRO A 287 -24.41 -5.20 5.97
CA PRO A 287 -23.84 -5.77 4.75
C PRO A 287 -24.55 -5.19 3.50
N ASP A 288 -23.82 -5.14 2.38
CA ASP A 288 -24.40 -4.73 1.10
C ASP A 288 -25.41 -5.75 0.55
N ASP A 289 -25.29 -7.00 1.00
CA ASP A 289 -26.14 -8.13 0.67
C ASP A 289 -27.53 -8.02 1.32
N THR A 290 -28.55 -8.64 0.72
CA THR A 290 -29.96 -8.49 1.12
C THR A 290 -30.67 -9.83 1.19
N ILE A 291 -31.66 -9.96 2.07
CA ILE A 291 -32.59 -11.10 2.10
C ILE A 291 -33.90 -10.77 1.40
N ILE A 292 -34.63 -11.80 0.96
CA ILE A 292 -35.98 -11.69 0.40
C ILE A 292 -36.91 -12.63 1.15
N VAL A 293 -37.94 -12.06 1.78
CA VAL A 293 -39.00 -12.81 2.47
C VAL A 293 -40.31 -12.57 1.76
N ARG A 294 -40.96 -13.66 1.32
CA ARG A 294 -42.32 -13.64 0.81
C ARG A 294 -43.28 -13.71 1.98
N ILE A 295 -44.21 -12.77 2.07
CA ILE A 295 -45.12 -12.63 3.21
C ILE A 295 -46.57 -12.59 2.70
N ASP A 296 -47.43 -13.39 3.33
CA ASP A 296 -48.89 -13.31 3.28
C ASP A 296 -49.41 -12.42 4.42
N ILE A 297 -50.66 -11.95 4.36
CA ILE A 297 -51.30 -10.89 5.17
C ILE A 297 -51.16 -10.94 6.72
N ALA A 298 -50.48 -11.93 7.31
CA ALA A 298 -50.09 -11.98 8.71
C ALA A 298 -48.56 -12.17 8.85
N PHE A 299 -47.88 -11.22 9.50
CA PHE A 299 -46.45 -11.32 9.80
C PHE A 299 -46.13 -10.95 11.24
N GLN A 300 -45.22 -11.72 11.84
CA GLN A 300 -44.62 -11.39 13.12
C GLN A 300 -43.11 -11.43 12.96
N SER A 301 -42.51 -10.24 12.84
CA SER A 301 -41.07 -10.08 12.60
C SER A 301 -40.20 -10.68 13.71
N ALA A 302 -40.72 -10.77 14.94
CA ALA A 302 -40.06 -11.39 16.09
C ALA A 302 -39.95 -12.93 16.02
N ALA A 303 -40.62 -13.58 15.06
CA ALA A 303 -40.61 -15.03 14.88
C ALA A 303 -39.70 -15.51 13.74
N LEU A 304 -38.91 -14.60 13.14
CA LEU A 304 -37.78 -14.98 12.30
C LEU A 304 -36.79 -15.82 13.13
N ALA A 305 -35.94 -16.64 12.51
CA ALA A 305 -34.92 -17.41 13.23
C ALA A 305 -33.60 -17.40 12.46
N TRP A 306 -32.51 -17.06 13.15
CA TRP A 306 -31.19 -16.86 12.54
C TRP A 306 -30.16 -17.85 13.07
N THR A 307 -29.29 -18.33 12.18
CA THR A 307 -28.05 -19.02 12.54
C THR A 307 -26.86 -18.23 12.02
N PHE A 308 -25.79 -18.17 12.81
CA PHE A 308 -24.55 -17.52 12.42
C PHE A 308 -23.43 -18.54 12.27
N SER A 309 -22.60 -18.37 11.23
CA SER A 309 -21.30 -19.00 11.15
C SER A 309 -20.22 -17.93 11.13
N ALA A 310 -19.10 -18.20 11.80
CA ALA A 310 -17.90 -17.38 11.75
C ALA A 310 -16.72 -18.33 11.65
N ASN A 311 -16.00 -18.28 10.53
CA ASN A 311 -14.76 -19.03 10.35
C ASN A 311 -13.58 -18.12 10.66
N ALA A 312 -12.54 -18.67 11.27
CA ALA A 312 -11.25 -17.97 11.37
C ALA A 312 -10.78 -17.60 9.95
N SER A 313 -10.89 -16.32 9.58
CA SER A 313 -10.18 -15.81 8.41
C SER A 313 -8.71 -15.80 8.72
N LEU A 314 -7.88 -16.34 7.83
CA LEU A 314 -6.44 -16.16 7.95
C LEU A 314 -6.06 -14.86 7.24
N ALA A 315 -5.57 -13.87 7.99
CA ALA A 315 -4.93 -12.71 7.40
C ALA A 315 -3.55 -13.14 6.88
N LEU A 316 -3.32 -12.92 5.59
CA LEU A 316 -2.00 -13.08 4.97
C LEU A 316 -1.16 -11.85 5.24
N ASP A 317 0.17 -12.04 5.25
CA ASP A 317 1.10 -10.92 5.28
C ASP A 317 0.85 -9.99 4.07
N PRO A 318 0.96 -8.66 4.26
CA PRO A 318 0.80 -7.72 3.17
C PRO A 318 1.77 -8.00 2.03
N VAL A 319 1.28 -7.84 0.80
CA VAL A 319 2.05 -8.02 -0.42
C VAL A 319 2.14 -6.73 -1.20
N LEU A 320 3.12 -6.64 -2.11
CA LEU A 320 3.30 -5.50 -2.97
C LEU A 320 2.49 -5.64 -4.27
N PRO A 321 2.17 -4.53 -4.97
CA PRO A 321 1.58 -4.56 -6.30
C PRO A 321 2.55 -5.14 -7.35
N ALA A 322 2.02 -5.56 -8.49
CA ALA A 322 2.78 -6.06 -9.65
C ALA A 322 3.83 -7.15 -9.34
N GLN A 323 3.47 -8.16 -8.55
CA GLN A 323 4.35 -9.30 -8.27
C GLN A 323 3.61 -10.65 -8.37
N VAL A 324 4.37 -11.73 -8.57
CA VAL A 324 3.87 -13.10 -8.47
C VAL A 324 4.15 -13.64 -7.07
N VAL A 325 3.11 -14.08 -6.38
CA VAL A 325 3.17 -14.61 -5.02
C VAL A 325 2.92 -16.12 -5.06
N THR A 326 3.71 -16.88 -4.29
CA THR A 326 3.54 -18.32 -4.10
C THR A 326 3.60 -18.63 -2.61
N LEU A 327 2.50 -19.15 -2.08
CA LEU A 327 2.31 -19.50 -0.67
C LEU A 327 2.18 -21.01 -0.52
N SER A 328 2.88 -21.60 0.44
CA SER A 328 2.72 -23.01 0.79
C SER A 328 1.44 -23.20 1.60
N LEU A 329 0.54 -24.08 1.16
CA LEU A 329 -0.68 -24.39 1.92
C LEU A 329 -0.35 -25.01 3.27
N ALA A 330 0.71 -25.83 3.36
CA ALA A 330 1.13 -26.44 4.60
C ALA A 330 1.60 -25.41 5.64
N GLU A 331 2.31 -24.36 5.21
CA GLU A 331 2.74 -23.26 6.09
C GLU A 331 1.56 -22.41 6.57
N LEU A 332 0.49 -22.33 5.78
CA LEU A 332 -0.79 -21.74 6.17
C LEU A 332 -1.64 -22.67 7.07
N GLY A 333 -1.11 -23.80 7.51
CA GLY A 333 -1.79 -24.79 8.35
C GLY A 333 -2.71 -25.76 7.58
N LEU A 334 -2.78 -25.64 6.25
CA LEU A 334 -3.60 -26.48 5.37
C LEU A 334 -2.79 -27.68 4.85
N THR A 335 -2.35 -28.54 5.78
CA THR A 335 -1.46 -29.67 5.48
C THR A 335 -2.04 -30.73 4.53
N ASP A 336 -3.38 -30.84 4.47
CA ASP A 336 -4.11 -31.71 3.54
C ASP A 336 -4.39 -31.05 2.17
N GLY A 337 -3.90 -29.83 1.98
CA GLY A 337 -4.08 -29.02 0.78
C GLY A 337 -5.50 -28.46 0.59
N ALA A 338 -5.82 -28.07 -0.64
CA ALA A 338 -7.14 -27.59 -1.06
C ALA A 338 -7.49 -28.20 -2.44
N ASP A 339 -8.77 -28.44 -2.68
CA ASP A 339 -9.27 -29.01 -3.94
C ASP A 339 -9.59 -27.91 -4.98
N SER A 340 -10.03 -26.74 -4.51
CA SER A 340 -10.33 -25.59 -5.38
C SER A 340 -10.11 -24.26 -4.66
N VAL A 341 -9.90 -23.20 -5.45
CA VAL A 341 -9.81 -21.82 -4.99
C VAL A 341 -10.78 -20.94 -5.77
N LYS A 342 -11.44 -20.02 -5.06
CA LYS A 342 -12.12 -18.85 -5.66
C LYS A 342 -11.47 -17.58 -5.13
N VAL A 343 -11.43 -16.53 -5.94
CA VAL A 343 -10.85 -15.23 -5.56
C VAL A 343 -11.88 -14.12 -5.77
N SER A 344 -11.85 -13.11 -4.91
CA SER A 344 -12.61 -11.86 -5.05
C SER A 344 -11.73 -10.66 -4.67
N GLY A 345 -12.17 -9.46 -5.06
CA GLY A 345 -11.40 -8.22 -4.86
C GLY A 345 -10.39 -7.98 -5.99
N ALA A 346 -9.21 -7.48 -5.64
CA ALA A 346 -8.25 -6.93 -6.59
C ALA A 346 -7.42 -7.97 -7.36
N VAL A 347 -7.32 -9.21 -6.87
CA VAL A 347 -6.60 -10.30 -7.54
C VAL A 347 -7.52 -11.03 -8.51
N THR A 348 -7.08 -11.21 -9.76
CA THR A 348 -7.84 -11.94 -10.80
C THR A 348 -7.22 -13.27 -11.20
N ASP A 349 -5.90 -13.41 -11.06
CA ASP A 349 -5.17 -14.56 -11.55
C ASP A 349 -4.74 -15.41 -10.36
N VAL A 350 -5.25 -16.63 -10.28
CA VAL A 350 -4.98 -17.56 -9.16
C VAL A 350 -4.84 -18.98 -9.66
N LEU A 351 -3.94 -19.75 -9.06
CA LEU A 351 -3.67 -21.14 -9.38
C LEU A 351 -3.35 -21.92 -8.10
N LEU A 352 -4.01 -23.06 -7.92
CA LEU A 352 -3.60 -24.08 -6.96
C LEU A 352 -2.77 -25.13 -7.69
N GLN A 353 -1.52 -25.32 -7.27
CA GLN A 353 -0.64 -26.34 -7.86
C GLN A 353 0.45 -26.78 -6.87
N ASP A 354 0.72 -28.09 -6.83
CA ASP A 354 1.80 -28.70 -6.03
C ASP A 354 1.76 -28.38 -4.52
N GLY A 355 0.55 -28.20 -3.96
CA GLY A 355 0.37 -27.83 -2.56
C GLY A 355 0.62 -26.34 -2.27
N SER A 356 0.68 -25.50 -3.32
CA SER A 356 0.83 -24.06 -3.20
C SER A 356 -0.37 -23.30 -3.76
N LEU A 357 -0.69 -22.18 -3.14
CA LEU A 357 -1.52 -21.12 -3.70
C LEU A 357 -0.62 -20.11 -4.41
N ARG A 358 -0.85 -19.90 -5.70
CA ARG A 358 -0.09 -18.98 -6.54
C ARG A 358 -1.03 -17.93 -7.12
N PHE A 359 -0.64 -16.67 -7.11
CA PHE A 359 -1.43 -15.59 -7.69
C PHE A 359 -0.53 -14.41 -8.07
N SER A 360 -1.06 -13.48 -8.87
CA SER A 360 -0.39 -12.22 -9.14
C SER A 360 -1.21 -11.02 -8.66
N THR A 361 -0.50 -10.01 -8.17
CA THR A 361 -1.11 -8.77 -7.70
C THR A 361 -1.26 -7.76 -8.85
N PRO A 362 -2.31 -6.91 -8.83
CA PRO A 362 -2.52 -5.87 -9.83
C PRO A 362 -1.45 -4.76 -9.71
N GLY A 363 -1.44 -3.82 -10.66
CA GLY A 363 -0.59 -2.63 -10.59
C GLY A 363 -0.94 -1.72 -9.41
N ASP A 364 -0.04 -0.82 -9.05
CA ASP A 364 -0.27 0.12 -7.97
C ASP A 364 -1.20 1.26 -8.42
N THR A 365 -2.32 1.39 -7.72
CA THR A 365 -3.33 2.45 -7.92
C THR A 365 -3.12 3.63 -6.97
N GLY A 366 -2.05 3.61 -6.19
CA GLY A 366 -1.76 4.60 -5.14
C GLY A 366 -2.68 4.52 -3.93
N VAL A 367 -3.44 3.42 -3.79
CA VAL A 367 -4.34 3.16 -2.66
C VAL A 367 -4.20 1.69 -2.28
N TYR A 368 -4.34 1.37 -0.99
CA TYR A 368 -4.34 -0.01 -0.52
C TYR A 368 -5.47 -0.81 -1.16
N GLN A 369 -5.13 -1.96 -1.74
CA GLN A 369 -6.07 -2.86 -2.40
C GLN A 369 -6.25 -4.12 -1.56
N HIS A 370 -7.40 -4.78 -1.69
CA HIS A 370 -7.72 -5.97 -0.91
C HIS A 370 -8.16 -7.11 -1.83
N ALA A 371 -7.79 -8.32 -1.48
CA ALA A 371 -8.28 -9.53 -2.13
C ALA A 371 -8.61 -10.60 -1.09
N GLN A 372 -9.51 -11.50 -1.45
CA GLN A 372 -9.91 -12.61 -0.62
C GLN A 372 -9.88 -13.92 -1.41
N PHE A 373 -9.34 -14.98 -0.81
CA PHE A 373 -9.30 -16.31 -1.39
C PHE A 373 -10.17 -17.27 -0.57
N SER A 374 -11.04 -18.01 -1.24
CA SER A 374 -11.84 -19.08 -0.66
C SER A 374 -11.30 -20.43 -1.11
N LEU A 375 -10.61 -21.12 -0.21
CA LEU A 375 -10.04 -22.45 -0.42
C LEU A 375 -11.01 -23.52 0.07
N SER A 376 -11.43 -24.43 -0.81
CA SER A 376 -12.35 -25.53 -0.46
C SER A 376 -11.62 -26.86 -0.38
N LYS A 377 -11.92 -27.66 0.65
CA LYS A 377 -11.48 -29.05 0.81
C LYS A 377 -12.67 -29.88 1.32
N GLY A 378 -13.24 -30.73 0.46
CA GLY A 378 -14.53 -31.36 0.74
C GLY A 378 -15.61 -30.31 1.08
N ASN A 379 -16.25 -30.43 2.25
CA ASN A 379 -17.27 -29.46 2.73
C ASN A 379 -16.68 -28.29 3.53
N SER A 380 -15.37 -28.28 3.78
CA SER A 380 -14.70 -27.23 4.55
C SER A 380 -14.23 -26.11 3.63
N VAL A 381 -14.46 -24.87 4.04
CA VAL A 381 -13.98 -23.66 3.34
C VAL A 381 -13.11 -22.85 4.28
N THR A 382 -11.90 -22.52 3.83
CA THR A 382 -10.98 -21.60 4.51
C THR A 382 -10.89 -20.30 3.71
N ILE A 383 -11.04 -19.18 4.38
CA ILE A 383 -10.97 -17.85 3.77
C ILE A 383 -9.63 -17.19 4.14
N LEU A 384 -8.90 -16.72 3.14
CA LEU A 384 -7.67 -15.96 3.29
C LEU A 384 -7.90 -14.51 2.88
N ASN A 385 -7.52 -13.55 3.72
CA ASN A 385 -7.60 -12.12 3.42
C ASN A 385 -6.21 -11.58 3.10
N LEU A 386 -6.09 -10.79 2.04
CA LEU A 386 -4.83 -10.23 1.55
C LEU A 386 -4.93 -8.71 1.44
N LEU A 387 -4.00 -8.02 2.10
CA LEU A 387 -3.72 -6.61 1.87
C LEU A 387 -2.64 -6.48 0.79
N ILE A 388 -2.91 -5.71 -0.25
CA ILE A 388 -1.94 -5.27 -1.25
C ILE A 388 -1.60 -3.82 -0.94
N GLN A 389 -0.40 -3.61 -0.41
CA GLN A 389 0.04 -2.32 0.12
C GLN A 389 0.67 -1.48 -0.99
N SER A 390 0.09 -0.31 -1.25
CA SER A 390 0.67 0.67 -2.19
C SER A 390 2.04 1.15 -1.72
N GLU A 391 2.99 1.27 -2.64
CA GLU A 391 4.31 1.86 -2.39
C GLU A 391 4.39 3.33 -2.83
N LEU A 392 3.40 3.82 -3.58
CA LEU A 392 3.26 5.22 -3.98
C LEU A 392 1.88 5.76 -3.57
N PRO A 393 1.61 5.90 -2.25
CA PRO A 393 0.30 6.33 -1.77
C PRO A 393 -0.09 7.71 -2.30
N THR A 394 -1.34 7.83 -2.71
CA THR A 394 -1.92 9.11 -3.19
C THR A 394 -2.60 9.93 -2.10
N ALA A 395 -2.78 9.35 -0.91
CA ALA A 395 -3.42 10.00 0.21
C ALA A 395 -2.63 11.25 0.64
N VAL A 396 -3.37 12.29 1.02
CA VAL A 396 -2.79 13.51 1.60
C VAL A 396 -2.65 13.31 3.10
N GLU A 397 -1.43 13.44 3.61
CA GLU A 397 -1.16 13.51 5.03
C GLU A 397 -1.42 14.93 5.53
N THR A 398 -2.09 15.05 6.68
CA THR A 398 -2.42 16.35 7.29
C THR A 398 -1.79 16.44 8.67
N TYR A 399 -1.03 17.51 8.88
CA TYR A 399 -0.38 17.84 10.12
C TYR A 399 -0.91 19.18 10.60
N VAL A 400 -1.33 19.24 11.86
CA VAL A 400 -1.89 20.45 12.47
C VAL A 400 -1.05 20.78 13.68
N GLU A 401 -0.47 21.97 13.70
CA GLU A 401 0.27 22.43 14.86
C GLU A 401 -0.71 22.76 16.00
N PRO A 402 -0.37 22.41 17.26
CA PRO A 402 -1.12 22.86 18.41
C PRO A 402 -1.12 24.40 18.50
N ASP A 403 -2.17 24.96 19.09
CA ASP A 403 -2.18 26.37 19.48
C ASP A 403 -1.15 26.66 20.59
N ASP A 404 -0.96 27.94 20.92
CA ASP A 404 -0.01 28.40 21.94
C ASP A 404 -0.27 27.79 23.34
N ASP A 405 -1.48 27.28 23.58
CA ASP A 405 -1.89 26.62 24.82
C ASP A 405 -1.71 25.08 24.76
N GLY A 406 -1.21 24.55 23.65
CA GLY A 406 -0.94 23.13 23.41
C GLY A 406 -2.17 22.30 22.99
N ASN A 407 -3.29 22.94 22.66
CA ASN A 407 -4.49 22.25 22.18
C ASN A 407 -4.49 22.15 20.66
N LEU A 408 -5.00 21.05 20.11
CA LEU A 408 -5.22 20.94 18.67
C LEU A 408 -6.45 21.76 18.25
N PRO A 409 -6.38 22.53 17.15
CA PRO A 409 -7.54 23.24 16.61
C PRO A 409 -8.74 22.32 16.40
N ALA A 410 -9.94 22.76 16.78
CA ALA A 410 -11.15 21.95 16.74
C ALA A 410 -11.54 21.47 15.33
N THR A 411 -11.15 22.20 14.27
CA THR A 411 -11.31 21.81 12.87
C THR A 411 -10.22 22.46 12.02
N ALA A 412 -9.18 21.71 11.66
CA ALA A 412 -8.29 22.12 10.58
C ALA A 412 -9.04 22.10 9.23
N PRO A 413 -8.71 23.00 8.28
CA PRO A 413 -9.32 22.96 6.96
C PRO A 413 -9.07 21.62 6.26
N VAL A 414 -10.00 21.17 5.42
CA VAL A 414 -9.74 20.00 4.56
C VAL A 414 -9.16 20.48 3.24
N LEU A 415 -8.04 19.89 2.80
CA LEU A 415 -7.43 20.23 1.52
C LEU A 415 -8.10 19.45 0.38
N ALA A 416 -8.70 20.18 -0.56
CA ALA A 416 -9.16 19.63 -1.84
C ALA A 416 -8.17 19.99 -2.94
N ILE A 417 -7.72 19.00 -3.71
CA ILE A 417 -6.77 19.16 -4.81
C ILE A 417 -7.45 18.81 -6.14
N THR A 418 -7.28 19.66 -7.16
CA THR A 418 -7.80 19.40 -8.52
C THR A 418 -6.71 19.63 -9.56
N GLY A 419 -6.67 18.84 -10.62
CA GLY A 419 -5.70 18.98 -11.72
C GLY A 419 -4.54 17.99 -11.71
N LEU A 420 -4.44 17.14 -10.67
CA LEU A 420 -3.56 15.97 -10.68
C LEU A 420 -4.16 14.86 -11.56
N GLY A 421 -3.29 14.15 -12.29
CA GLY A 421 -3.64 12.93 -13.00
C GLY A 421 -3.65 11.70 -12.08
N PRO A 422 -3.89 10.49 -12.64
CA PRO A 422 -3.83 9.24 -11.88
C PRO A 422 -2.50 9.08 -11.13
N ASN A 423 -2.56 8.52 -9.93
CA ASN A 423 -1.39 8.34 -9.03
C ASN A 423 -0.65 9.66 -8.74
N ASN A 424 -1.39 10.75 -8.52
CA ASN A 424 -0.86 12.09 -8.27
C ASN A 424 0.14 12.59 -9.33
N ARG A 425 -0.05 12.19 -10.59
CA ARG A 425 0.84 12.58 -11.69
C ARG A 425 0.60 14.04 -12.09
N LEU A 426 1.65 14.86 -12.08
CA LEU A 426 1.60 16.24 -12.54
C LEU A 426 1.29 16.31 -14.04
N GLN A 427 0.35 17.17 -14.42
CA GLN A 427 -0.13 17.36 -15.79
C GLN A 427 0.13 18.78 -16.27
N PRO A 428 0.20 19.03 -17.60
CA PRO A 428 0.35 20.37 -18.16
C PRO A 428 -0.92 21.24 -18.05
N GLY A 429 -2.02 20.71 -17.49
CA GLY A 429 -3.26 21.44 -17.21
C GLY A 429 -3.20 22.28 -15.94
N PRO A 430 -4.26 23.04 -15.59
CA PRO A 430 -4.29 23.83 -14.36
C PRO A 430 -4.32 22.92 -13.12
N LEU A 431 -3.69 23.38 -12.04
CA LEU A 431 -3.64 22.71 -10.73
C LEU A 431 -4.19 23.68 -9.67
N ALA A 432 -5.03 23.21 -8.76
CA ALA A 432 -5.56 24.03 -7.69
C ALA A 432 -5.63 23.31 -6.34
N PHE A 433 -5.40 24.08 -5.28
CA PHE A 433 -5.44 23.66 -3.88
C PHE A 433 -6.48 24.52 -3.17
N ARG A 434 -7.51 23.92 -2.61
CA ARG A 434 -8.60 24.62 -1.94
C ARG A 434 -8.74 24.19 -0.50
N LEU A 435 -8.76 25.15 0.41
CA LEU A 435 -9.03 24.92 1.83
C LEU A 435 -10.54 24.95 2.07
N VAL A 436 -11.14 23.78 2.28
CA VAL A 436 -12.59 23.62 2.48
C VAL A 436 -12.97 24.03 3.91
N GLY A 437 -14.06 24.79 4.04
CA GLY A 437 -14.65 25.14 5.34
C GLY A 437 -14.66 26.64 5.66
N SER A 438 -13.97 27.48 4.88
CA SER A 438 -14.01 28.94 5.08
C SER A 438 -14.02 29.70 3.74
N PRO A 439 -15.18 30.21 3.28
CA PRO A 439 -15.28 30.92 2.00
C PRO A 439 -14.67 32.32 2.01
N SER A 440 -14.19 32.83 3.16
CA SER A 440 -13.37 34.04 3.23
C SER A 440 -12.20 33.75 4.16
N LEU A 441 -11.00 33.66 3.59
CA LEU A 441 -9.79 33.34 4.34
C LEU A 441 -8.71 34.39 4.09
N ALA A 442 -8.20 34.95 5.18
CA ALA A 442 -6.99 35.76 5.18
C ALA A 442 -5.81 34.91 5.67
N LEU A 443 -4.71 34.93 4.94
CA LEU A 443 -3.51 34.15 5.23
C LEU A 443 -2.37 35.07 5.67
N GLN A 444 -1.45 34.54 6.47
CA GLN A 444 -0.16 35.21 6.70
C GLN A 444 0.77 35.03 5.49
N ASP A 445 1.71 35.97 5.37
CA ASP A 445 2.75 35.97 4.32
C ASP A 445 3.64 34.70 4.36
N ASP A 446 3.64 33.97 5.48
CA ASP A 446 4.43 32.76 5.71
C ASP A 446 3.83 31.48 5.08
N SER A 447 2.66 31.56 4.43
CA SER A 447 2.12 30.41 3.68
C SER A 447 3.01 30.11 2.44
N ASP A 448 3.29 28.83 2.22
CA ASP A 448 4.21 28.38 1.17
C ASP A 448 3.86 26.97 0.68
N ALA A 449 4.41 26.61 -0.47
CA ALA A 449 4.32 25.27 -1.03
C ALA A 449 5.65 24.90 -1.67
N LEU A 450 6.15 23.72 -1.33
CA LEU A 450 7.45 23.24 -1.73
C LEU A 450 7.33 21.88 -2.40
N LEU A 451 7.94 21.77 -3.57
CA LEU A 451 8.17 20.51 -4.23
C LEU A 451 9.63 20.10 -4.03
N SER A 452 9.88 18.96 -3.41
CA SER A 452 11.23 18.49 -3.08
C SER A 452 11.47 17.05 -3.51
N ILE A 453 12.73 16.73 -3.81
CA ILE A 453 13.23 15.36 -3.91
C ILE A 453 14.28 15.14 -2.82
N PRO A 454 14.46 13.90 -2.33
CA PRO A 454 15.57 13.59 -1.43
C PRO A 454 16.91 14.03 -2.03
N ASP A 455 17.66 14.84 -1.29
CA ASP A 455 18.99 15.38 -1.64
C ASP A 455 19.07 16.32 -2.86
N GLY A 456 17.94 16.79 -3.40
CA GLY A 456 17.92 17.68 -4.56
C GLY A 456 17.35 19.08 -4.29
N VAL A 457 17.30 19.88 -5.37
CA VAL A 457 16.81 21.26 -5.33
C VAL A 457 15.30 21.26 -5.08
N ALA A 458 14.87 22.02 -4.09
CA ALA A 458 13.46 22.24 -3.82
C ALA A 458 12.92 23.43 -4.64
N VAL A 459 11.74 23.28 -5.22
CA VAL A 459 11.07 24.30 -6.04
C VAL A 459 9.85 24.82 -5.29
N SER A 460 9.85 26.11 -4.95
CA SER A 460 8.65 26.74 -4.37
C SER A 460 7.58 26.94 -5.43
N LEU A 461 6.35 26.55 -5.12
CA LEU A 461 5.17 26.80 -5.95
C LEU A 461 4.62 28.22 -5.77
N LYS A 462 5.12 28.99 -4.78
CA LYS A 462 4.61 30.32 -4.45
C LYS A 462 4.68 31.31 -5.59
N SER A 463 5.68 31.18 -6.46
CA SER A 463 5.85 32.00 -7.67
C SER A 463 4.94 31.58 -8.84
N TYR A 464 4.32 30.40 -8.77
CA TYR A 464 3.51 29.83 -9.86
C TYR A 464 2.00 29.92 -9.60
N TRP A 465 1.58 30.07 -8.34
CA TRP A 465 0.17 30.12 -7.98
C TRP A 465 -0.38 31.53 -7.78
N VAL A 466 -1.70 31.65 -7.81
CA VAL A 466 -2.44 32.85 -7.42
C VAL A 466 -3.46 32.45 -6.35
N PHE A 467 -3.52 33.21 -5.27
CA PHE A 467 -4.50 33.00 -4.18
C PHE A 467 -5.77 33.81 -4.41
N ASP A 468 -6.92 33.16 -4.31
CA ASP A 468 -8.26 33.76 -4.29
C ASP A 468 -8.88 33.61 -2.89
N ALA A 469 -8.95 34.72 -2.16
CA ALA A 469 -9.46 34.78 -0.79
C ALA A 469 -10.97 34.47 -0.68
N ALA A 470 -11.76 34.68 -1.74
CA ALA A 470 -13.21 34.46 -1.73
C ALA A 470 -13.60 32.98 -1.92
N SER A 471 -12.65 32.16 -2.35
CA SER A 471 -12.85 30.72 -2.50
C SER A 471 -11.86 29.90 -1.67
N ALA A 472 -10.91 30.56 -1.00
CA ALA A 472 -9.77 29.98 -0.31
C ALA A 472 -8.98 29.00 -1.21
N THR A 473 -8.76 29.41 -2.46
CA THR A 473 -8.15 28.58 -3.51
C THR A 473 -6.83 29.17 -4.00
N PHE A 474 -5.80 28.33 -4.08
CA PHE A 474 -4.55 28.61 -4.77
C PHE A 474 -4.57 27.92 -6.11
N SER A 475 -4.38 28.67 -7.20
CA SER A 475 -4.45 28.14 -8.56
C SER A 475 -3.15 28.37 -9.32
N VAL A 476 -2.59 27.31 -9.88
CA VAL A 476 -1.52 27.35 -10.88
C VAL A 476 -2.15 27.24 -12.27
N SER A 477 -1.96 28.25 -13.11
CA SER A 477 -2.48 28.24 -14.48
C SER A 477 -1.81 27.15 -15.33
N ALA A 478 -2.44 26.73 -16.43
CA ALA A 478 -1.83 25.75 -17.35
C ALA A 478 -0.46 26.23 -17.90
N THR A 479 -0.32 27.53 -18.19
CA THR A 479 0.96 28.11 -18.63
C THR A 479 2.02 28.03 -17.54
N ALA A 480 1.67 28.35 -16.29
CA ALA A 480 2.58 28.23 -15.16
C ALA A 480 2.95 26.75 -14.88
N MET A 481 2.00 25.83 -15.01
CA MET A 481 2.26 24.39 -14.90
C MET A 481 3.22 23.89 -15.99
N GLN A 482 3.08 24.34 -17.24
CA GLN A 482 4.03 24.00 -18.30
C GLN A 482 5.44 24.52 -18.02
N GLN A 483 5.56 25.75 -17.50
CA GLN A 483 6.84 26.32 -17.09
C GLN A 483 7.47 25.54 -15.94
N LEU A 484 6.69 25.19 -14.91
CA LEU A 484 7.12 24.36 -13.79
C LEU A 484 7.57 22.97 -14.27
N LEU A 485 6.76 22.31 -15.09
CA LEU A 485 7.10 20.98 -15.61
C LEU A 485 8.34 20.98 -16.51
N ALA A 486 8.70 22.11 -17.12
CA ALA A 486 9.91 22.22 -17.92
C ALA A 486 11.18 22.36 -17.07
N THR A 487 11.07 22.81 -15.81
CA THR A 487 12.23 22.95 -14.90
C THR A 487 12.49 21.70 -14.07
N LEU A 488 11.47 20.87 -13.87
CA LEU A 488 11.58 19.67 -13.05
C LEU A 488 12.16 18.49 -13.85
N PRO A 489 13.09 17.68 -13.29
CA PRO A 489 13.43 16.39 -13.85
C PRO A 489 12.27 15.37 -13.71
N ASN A 490 12.33 14.26 -14.43
CA ASN A 490 11.40 13.16 -14.19
C ASN A 490 11.75 12.47 -12.85
N GLY A 491 10.74 12.14 -12.05
CA GLY A 491 10.91 11.57 -10.72
C GLY A 491 9.66 11.63 -9.86
N SER A 492 9.77 11.03 -8.68
CA SER A 492 8.81 11.20 -7.57
C SER A 492 9.22 12.38 -6.70
N TYR A 493 8.26 13.16 -6.21
CA TYR A 493 8.48 14.36 -5.42
C TYR A 493 7.56 14.40 -4.20
N ASP A 494 8.08 14.90 -3.09
CA ASP A 494 7.30 15.29 -1.93
C ASP A 494 6.75 16.70 -2.15
N LEU A 495 5.42 16.83 -2.18
CA LEU A 495 4.73 18.10 -2.22
C LEU A 495 4.28 18.45 -0.80
N ASN A 496 4.91 19.48 -0.22
CA ASN A 496 4.60 20.00 1.10
C ASN A 496 3.89 21.35 0.97
N LEU A 497 2.71 21.49 1.55
CA LEU A 497 1.87 22.69 1.51
C LEU A 497 1.66 23.19 2.93
N ASN A 498 2.03 24.43 3.22
CA ASN A 498 1.92 25.02 4.56
C ASN A 498 1.04 26.26 4.49
N PHE A 499 -0.02 26.28 5.30
CA PHE A 499 -0.96 27.39 5.36
C PHE A 499 -1.13 27.88 6.80
N VAL A 500 -0.99 29.19 6.98
CA VAL A 500 -1.13 29.88 8.26
C VAL A 500 -2.21 30.95 8.11
N SER A 501 -3.25 30.90 8.95
CA SER A 501 -4.29 31.93 8.94
C SER A 501 -3.79 33.23 9.57
N GLN A 502 -4.27 34.37 9.06
CA GLN A 502 -3.80 35.69 9.53
C GLN A 502 -4.04 35.92 11.02
N ASP A 503 -5.15 35.40 11.54
CA ASP A 503 -5.57 35.46 12.94
C ASP A 503 -4.90 34.41 13.84
N GLY A 504 -4.07 33.52 13.28
CA GLY A 504 -3.45 32.42 14.03
C GLY A 504 -4.41 31.30 14.44
N ALA A 505 -5.66 31.31 13.93
CA ALA A 505 -6.66 30.30 14.23
C ALA A 505 -6.25 28.88 13.79
N PHE A 506 -5.39 28.74 12.77
CA PHE A 506 -4.76 27.47 12.44
C PHE A 506 -3.38 27.65 11.78
N THR A 507 -2.54 26.65 12.02
CA THR A 507 -1.33 26.35 11.25
C THR A 507 -1.43 24.89 10.80
N ALA A 508 -1.55 24.68 9.49
CA ALA A 508 -1.76 23.36 8.92
C ALA A 508 -0.79 23.10 7.76
N SER A 509 -0.23 21.89 7.77
CA SER A 509 0.71 21.38 6.78
C SER A 509 0.12 20.14 6.13
N TYR A 510 0.26 20.04 4.82
CA TYR A 510 -0.21 18.90 4.03
C TYR A 510 0.95 18.33 3.24
N ALA A 511 1.10 17.02 3.24
CA ALA A 511 2.13 16.32 2.50
C ALA A 511 1.51 15.26 1.59
N LEU A 512 2.00 15.15 0.36
CA LEU A 512 1.65 14.06 -0.55
C LEU A 512 2.79 13.82 -1.55
N ILE A 513 2.85 12.61 -2.08
CA ILE A 513 3.75 12.29 -3.19
C ILE A 513 3.08 12.71 -4.50
N VAL A 514 3.82 13.40 -5.36
CA VAL A 514 3.44 13.72 -6.74
C VAL A 514 4.49 13.24 -7.73
N ILE A 515 4.05 12.90 -8.93
CA ILE A 515 4.90 12.23 -9.91
C ILE A 515 5.05 13.08 -11.16
N LYS A 516 6.30 13.32 -11.60
CA LYS A 516 6.58 13.80 -12.95
C LYS A 516 7.22 12.69 -13.78
N SER A 517 6.57 12.31 -14.86
CA SER A 517 7.07 11.28 -15.77
C SER A 517 6.76 11.62 -17.22
N SER A 518 7.69 11.32 -18.12
CA SER A 518 7.46 11.45 -19.57
C SER A 518 7.91 10.23 -20.38
N ALA A 519 8.52 9.22 -19.77
CA ALA A 519 9.04 8.06 -20.49
C ALA A 519 7.94 7.02 -20.78
N SER A 520 7.99 6.43 -21.96
CA SER A 520 7.23 5.22 -22.30
C SER A 520 8.20 4.05 -22.51
N LEU A 521 7.89 2.90 -21.92
CA LEU A 521 8.66 1.67 -22.06
C LEU A 521 7.85 0.69 -22.89
N GLN A 522 8.38 0.35 -24.06
CA GLN A 522 7.79 -0.62 -24.99
C GLN A 522 8.57 -1.93 -24.93
N GLY A 523 7.86 -3.05 -24.88
CA GLY A 523 8.47 -4.36 -24.80
C GLY A 523 8.01 -5.30 -25.89
N GLN A 524 8.90 -6.22 -26.28
CA GLN A 524 8.62 -7.25 -27.28
C GLN A 524 9.14 -8.61 -26.80
N LEU A 525 8.23 -9.57 -26.62
CA LEU A 525 8.58 -10.97 -26.39
C LEU A 525 8.85 -11.68 -27.71
N ARG A 526 9.99 -12.37 -27.77
CA ARG A 526 10.45 -13.16 -28.92
C ARG A 526 10.80 -14.57 -28.48
N THR A 527 10.53 -15.52 -29.34
CA THR A 527 11.06 -16.89 -29.22
C THR A 527 12.58 -16.91 -29.39
N PRO A 528 13.28 -18.00 -29.02
CA PRO A 528 14.73 -18.10 -29.19
C PRO A 528 15.19 -18.06 -30.65
N THR A 529 14.29 -18.29 -31.61
CA THR A 529 14.56 -18.15 -33.06
C THR A 529 14.36 -16.72 -33.57
N GLY A 530 13.97 -15.78 -32.69
CA GLY A 530 13.78 -14.36 -33.00
C GLY A 530 12.39 -13.97 -33.49
N ALA A 531 11.49 -14.96 -33.70
CA ALA A 531 10.10 -14.73 -34.08
C ALA A 531 9.24 -14.27 -32.89
N ASN A 532 8.13 -13.59 -33.15
CA ASN A 532 7.20 -13.10 -32.12
C ASN A 532 6.61 -14.25 -31.28
N ALA A 533 6.52 -14.05 -29.97
CA ALA A 533 5.92 -15.01 -29.04
C ALA A 533 4.39 -14.85 -28.99
N THR A 534 3.70 -15.20 -30.09
CA THR A 534 2.25 -14.94 -30.27
C THR A 534 1.32 -15.74 -29.35
N GLY A 535 1.82 -16.82 -28.72
CA GLY A 535 1.05 -17.66 -27.79
C GLY A 535 0.83 -17.04 -26.40
N LEU A 536 1.22 -15.78 -26.18
CA LEU A 536 1.16 -15.10 -24.88
C LEU A 536 0.10 -13.99 -24.84
N ALA A 537 -0.75 -13.87 -25.86
CA ALA A 537 -1.82 -12.87 -25.90
C ALA A 537 -2.70 -12.96 -24.63
N GLY A 538 -2.94 -11.82 -23.99
CA GLY A 538 -3.74 -11.73 -22.75
C GLY A 538 -2.98 -12.05 -21.47
N GLN A 539 -1.76 -12.60 -21.55
CA GLN A 539 -0.87 -12.70 -20.39
C GLN A 539 -0.40 -11.29 -19.97
N LYS A 540 0.11 -11.16 -18.74
CA LYS A 540 0.52 -9.88 -18.17
C LYS A 540 2.04 -9.81 -18.00
N MET A 541 2.61 -8.63 -18.27
CA MET A 541 3.95 -8.27 -17.85
C MET A 541 3.85 -7.38 -16.60
N LEU A 542 4.64 -7.70 -15.59
CA LEU A 542 4.71 -6.98 -14.33
C LEU A 542 5.99 -6.13 -14.32
N LEU A 543 5.89 -4.88 -13.91
CA LEU A 543 7.00 -3.93 -13.80
C LEU A 543 7.16 -3.51 -12.35
N ALA A 544 8.37 -3.66 -11.80
CA ALA A 544 8.69 -3.31 -10.42
C ALA A 544 10.01 -2.52 -10.33
N GLY A 545 9.94 -1.23 -9.99
CA GLY A 545 11.10 -0.34 -9.82
C GLY A 545 11.84 -0.53 -8.50
N TYR A 546 13.16 -0.54 -8.55
CA TYR A 546 13.99 -0.75 -7.36
C TYR A 546 14.09 0.50 -6.47
N ASN A 547 14.10 1.72 -7.02
CA ASN A 547 14.37 2.94 -6.24
C ASN A 547 13.16 3.88 -6.14
N ASN A 548 12.42 4.08 -7.23
CA ASN A 548 11.22 4.91 -7.24
C ASN A 548 9.96 4.12 -6.85
N HIS A 549 10.11 2.83 -6.55
CA HIS A 549 9.04 1.93 -6.11
C HIS A 549 7.82 1.86 -7.04
N GLN A 550 7.94 2.33 -8.29
CA GLN A 550 6.84 2.30 -9.23
C GLN A 550 6.52 0.86 -9.62
N ARG A 551 5.24 0.49 -9.52
CA ARG A 551 4.72 -0.86 -9.82
C ARG A 551 3.59 -0.77 -10.83
N GLN A 552 3.76 -1.37 -12.01
CA GLN A 552 2.75 -1.34 -13.07
C GLN A 552 2.51 -2.74 -13.66
N VAL A 553 1.37 -2.91 -14.32
CA VAL A 553 1.00 -4.14 -15.04
C VAL A 553 0.54 -3.79 -16.45
N ALA A 554 1.07 -4.51 -17.45
CA ALA A 554 0.69 -4.34 -18.86
C ALA A 554 0.22 -5.67 -19.43
N VAL A 555 -0.80 -5.63 -20.30
CA VAL A 555 -1.29 -6.82 -21.02
C VAL A 555 -0.46 -7.01 -22.28
N ILE A 556 -0.10 -8.26 -22.57
CA ILE A 556 0.62 -8.66 -23.77
C ILE A 556 -0.37 -8.86 -24.92
N ASP A 557 -0.09 -8.22 -26.05
CA ASP A 557 -0.93 -8.33 -27.24
C ASP A 557 -0.70 -9.62 -28.05
N ALA A 558 -1.45 -9.81 -29.13
CA ALA A 558 -1.35 -10.99 -30.01
C ALA A 558 0.01 -11.11 -30.72
N THR A 559 0.79 -10.04 -30.78
CA THR A 559 2.13 -10.01 -31.37
C THR A 559 3.24 -10.23 -30.34
N GLY A 560 2.90 -10.36 -29.06
CA GLY A 560 3.86 -10.45 -27.97
C GLY A 560 4.42 -9.09 -27.53
N ALA A 561 3.79 -7.98 -27.91
CA ALA A 561 4.18 -6.64 -27.48
C ALA A 561 3.43 -6.20 -26.21
N PHE A 562 4.04 -5.32 -25.43
CA PHE A 562 3.44 -4.69 -24.24
C PHE A 562 4.00 -3.28 -24.05
N GLN A 563 3.31 -2.44 -23.28
CA GLN A 563 3.71 -1.05 -23.05
C GLN A 563 3.40 -0.61 -21.61
N PHE A 564 4.32 0.16 -21.03
CA PHE A 564 4.14 0.87 -19.76
C PHE A 564 4.33 2.37 -19.99
N ASP A 565 3.44 3.19 -19.43
CA ASP A 565 3.43 4.64 -19.67
C ASP A 565 3.75 5.47 -18.42
N GLY A 566 4.48 6.56 -18.66
CA GLY A 566 5.00 7.45 -17.62
C GLY A 566 5.86 6.68 -16.60
N VAL A 567 6.75 5.85 -17.14
CA VAL A 567 7.76 5.15 -16.34
C VAL A 567 8.74 6.19 -15.79
N LEU A 568 9.11 6.04 -14.51
CA LEU A 568 10.08 6.93 -13.86
C LEU A 568 11.51 6.49 -14.14
N PRO A 569 12.49 7.40 -14.06
CA PRO A 569 13.90 7.01 -14.09
C PRO A 569 14.21 6.04 -12.96
N ASP A 570 14.52 4.79 -13.29
CA ASP A 570 14.80 3.74 -12.30
C ASP A 570 15.43 2.52 -13.01
N THR A 571 15.88 1.55 -12.24
CA THR A 571 16.05 0.18 -12.71
C THR A 571 14.82 -0.63 -12.34
N TYR A 572 14.23 -1.31 -13.33
CA TYR A 572 13.03 -2.11 -13.18
C TYR A 572 13.33 -3.59 -13.33
N GLN A 573 12.64 -4.40 -12.53
CA GLN A 573 12.43 -5.82 -12.79
C GLN A 573 11.17 -5.99 -13.63
N LEU A 574 11.31 -6.62 -14.80
CA LEU A 574 10.19 -7.02 -15.65
C LEU A 574 9.97 -8.52 -15.53
N THR A 575 8.78 -8.93 -15.10
CA THR A 575 8.46 -10.34 -14.85
C THR A 575 7.20 -10.75 -15.61
N LEU A 576 7.27 -11.83 -16.38
CA LEU A 576 6.08 -12.41 -16.99
C LEU A 576 5.21 -13.04 -15.90
N ASN A 577 3.91 -12.70 -15.89
CA ASN A 577 2.93 -13.32 -15.02
C ASN A 577 2.60 -14.75 -15.50
N ASP A 578 3.47 -15.71 -15.16
CA ASP A 578 3.25 -17.14 -15.36
C ASP A 578 3.11 -17.82 -13.99
N LEU A 579 1.88 -18.18 -13.60
CA LEU A 579 1.64 -18.85 -12.32
C LEU A 579 2.06 -20.32 -12.33
N VAL A 580 2.17 -20.94 -13.50
CA VAL A 580 2.63 -22.33 -13.64
C VAL A 580 4.14 -22.40 -13.40
N HIS A 581 4.87 -21.43 -13.96
CA HIS A 581 6.32 -21.29 -13.78
C HIS A 581 6.70 -19.87 -13.30
N PRO A 582 6.42 -19.56 -12.02
CA PRO A 582 6.62 -18.24 -11.47
C PRO A 582 8.07 -17.78 -11.63
N ASN A 583 8.26 -16.52 -11.99
CA ASN A 583 9.57 -15.85 -12.11
C ASN A 583 10.53 -16.45 -13.16
N MET A 584 10.03 -17.33 -14.05
CA MET A 584 10.86 -17.96 -15.08
C MET A 584 11.27 -17.04 -16.24
N VAL A 585 10.55 -15.95 -16.46
CA VAL A 585 10.93 -14.93 -17.44
C VAL A 585 11.00 -13.62 -16.69
N SER A 586 12.23 -13.23 -16.39
CA SER A 586 12.56 -12.11 -15.51
C SER A 586 13.79 -11.40 -16.08
N VAL A 587 13.66 -10.13 -16.47
CA VAL A 587 14.74 -9.32 -17.04
C VAL A 587 14.77 -7.92 -16.45
N SER A 588 15.95 -7.30 -16.47
CA SER A 588 16.13 -5.99 -15.87
C SER A 588 16.10 -4.90 -16.94
N ALA A 589 15.44 -3.79 -16.67
CA ALA A 589 15.32 -2.65 -17.59
C ALA A 589 15.65 -1.34 -16.87
N VAL A 590 16.75 -0.69 -17.27
CA VAL A 590 17.12 0.64 -16.78
C VAL A 590 16.47 1.73 -17.64
N VAL A 591 15.94 2.75 -16.98
CA VAL A 591 15.37 3.97 -17.56
C VAL A 591 16.15 5.16 -17.03
N PHE A 592 16.81 5.90 -17.92
CA PHE A 592 17.58 7.08 -17.54
C PHE A 592 16.70 8.33 -17.35
N ASP A 593 17.23 9.30 -16.62
CA ASP A 593 16.57 10.57 -16.28
C ASP A 593 16.06 11.36 -17.49
N ASN A 594 16.85 11.34 -18.57
CA ASN A 594 16.59 12.02 -19.84
C ASN A 594 15.95 11.14 -20.92
N SER A 595 15.49 9.94 -20.56
CA SER A 595 14.84 9.05 -21.53
C SER A 595 13.37 9.41 -21.72
N SER A 596 12.92 9.37 -22.97
CA SER A 596 11.51 9.50 -23.34
C SER A 596 10.96 8.23 -24.00
N SER A 597 11.82 7.45 -24.65
CA SER A 597 11.48 6.20 -25.31
C SER A 597 12.46 5.09 -24.91
N VAL A 598 11.94 4.10 -24.19
CA VAL A 598 12.69 2.89 -23.80
C VAL A 598 12.11 1.69 -24.52
N SER A 599 12.97 0.80 -25.01
CA SER A 599 12.59 -0.44 -25.66
C SER A 599 13.30 -1.63 -25.02
N VAL A 600 12.55 -2.68 -24.72
CA VAL A 600 13.08 -3.94 -24.16
C VAL A 600 12.73 -5.12 -25.06
N GLY A 601 13.74 -5.86 -25.49
CA GLY A 601 13.57 -7.16 -26.13
C GLY A 601 13.71 -8.27 -25.11
N ILE A 602 12.73 -9.17 -25.01
CA ILE A 602 12.71 -10.29 -24.07
C ILE A 602 12.66 -11.61 -24.83
N VAL A 603 13.54 -12.55 -24.50
CA VAL A 603 13.53 -13.90 -25.05
C VAL A 603 12.66 -14.80 -24.17
N TYR A 604 11.54 -15.25 -24.71
CA TYR A 604 10.67 -16.27 -24.12
C TYR A 604 11.18 -17.67 -24.48
N PRO A 605 11.69 -18.47 -23.52
CA PRO A 605 12.43 -19.69 -23.82
C PRO A 605 11.56 -20.93 -24.12
N TYR A 606 10.24 -20.84 -23.98
CA TYR A 606 9.34 -21.99 -24.17
C TYR A 606 8.74 -22.03 -25.58
N ALA A 607 8.61 -23.23 -26.14
CA ALA A 607 7.96 -23.45 -27.43
C ALA A 607 6.42 -23.31 -27.34
N PRO A 608 5.69 -23.17 -28.47
CA PRO A 608 4.24 -23.36 -28.48
C PRO A 608 3.91 -24.74 -27.88
N GLY A 609 3.26 -24.77 -26.71
CA GLY A 609 2.98 -26.01 -25.97
C GLY A 609 3.81 -26.26 -24.70
N LEU A 610 4.50 -25.27 -24.14
CA LEU A 610 5.19 -25.31 -22.82
C LEU A 610 6.29 -26.38 -22.66
N ALA A 611 6.58 -27.20 -23.68
CA ALA A 611 7.69 -28.13 -23.64
C ALA A 611 9.03 -27.38 -23.63
N ARG A 612 9.69 -27.41 -22.47
CA ARG A 612 11.04 -26.89 -22.26
C ARG A 612 11.99 -27.49 -23.29
N ARG A 613 12.75 -26.66 -24.03
CA ARG A 613 13.85 -27.19 -24.85
C ARG A 613 14.81 -27.98 -23.94
N THR A 614 14.95 -29.27 -24.19
CA THR A 614 15.96 -30.18 -23.63
C THR A 614 17.33 -30.02 -24.30
N ALA A 615 17.66 -28.84 -24.83
CA ALA A 615 18.87 -28.63 -25.62
C ALA A 615 19.85 -27.69 -24.90
N SER A 616 20.93 -28.29 -24.36
CA SER A 616 22.19 -27.72 -23.82
C SER A 616 22.07 -26.52 -22.86
N ALA A 617 22.59 -26.72 -21.63
CA ALA A 617 22.76 -25.73 -20.57
C ALA A 617 23.73 -24.59 -20.93
N GLN A 618 23.46 -23.83 -22.00
CA GLN A 618 24.22 -22.64 -22.37
C GLN A 618 23.45 -21.38 -21.95
N SER A 619 24.18 -20.45 -21.36
CA SER A 619 23.70 -19.10 -21.05
C SER A 619 23.35 -18.35 -22.33
N TYR A 620 22.34 -17.49 -22.27
CA TYR A 620 21.90 -16.66 -23.39
C TYR A 620 21.50 -15.27 -22.92
N VAL A 621 21.42 -14.32 -23.86
CA VAL A 621 20.89 -12.97 -23.59
C VAL A 621 19.36 -13.05 -23.55
N ALA A 622 18.79 -13.00 -22.35
CA ALA A 622 17.35 -13.05 -22.14
C ALA A 622 16.67 -11.69 -22.30
N GLY A 623 17.38 -10.61 -22.01
CA GLY A 623 16.87 -9.24 -22.08
C GLY A 623 17.88 -8.30 -22.72
N LYS A 624 17.41 -7.37 -23.54
CA LYS A 624 18.23 -6.26 -24.06
C LYS A 624 17.43 -4.96 -24.02
N VAL A 625 18.01 -3.93 -23.42
CA VAL A 625 17.38 -2.59 -23.31
C VAL A 625 18.09 -1.61 -24.23
N THR A 626 17.30 -0.79 -24.92
CA THR A 626 17.75 0.35 -25.72
C THR A 626 16.89 1.56 -25.41
N GLN A 627 17.47 2.75 -25.33
CA GLN A 627 16.73 3.98 -25.04
C GLN A 627 17.37 5.18 -25.73
N ASP A 628 16.62 6.27 -25.84
CA ASP A 628 17.07 7.55 -26.40
C ASP A 628 17.90 8.39 -25.42
N GLY A 629 17.71 8.18 -24.11
CA GLY A 629 18.53 8.81 -23.08
C GLY A 629 19.94 8.25 -22.99
N ALA A 630 20.85 9.12 -22.57
CA ALA A 630 22.25 8.78 -22.37
C ALA A 630 22.46 8.20 -20.97
N GLY A 631 23.07 7.01 -20.92
CA GLY A 631 23.51 6.41 -19.66
C GLY A 631 24.73 7.10 -19.06
N PRO A 632 25.15 6.68 -17.86
CA PRO A 632 26.37 7.17 -17.25
C PRO A 632 27.61 6.85 -18.11
N SER A 633 28.70 7.59 -17.88
CA SER A 633 29.98 7.30 -18.55
C SER A 633 30.58 5.99 -18.04
N ALA A 634 31.22 5.21 -18.91
CA ALA A 634 31.85 3.95 -18.48
C ALA A 634 32.91 4.20 -17.39
N ARG A 635 32.91 3.38 -16.33
CA ARG A 635 33.86 3.52 -15.23
C ARG A 635 35.29 3.24 -15.70
N ALA A 636 36.23 4.11 -15.33
CA ALA A 636 37.67 3.93 -15.59
C ALA A 636 38.32 2.98 -14.57
N VAL A 637 37.76 1.77 -14.42
CA VAL A 637 38.36 0.73 -13.57
C VAL A 637 39.42 0.03 -14.41
N SER A 638 40.65 -0.11 -13.89
CA SER A 638 41.59 -1.05 -14.51
C SER A 638 40.88 -2.39 -14.62
N ALA A 639 40.89 -3.01 -15.80
CA ALA A 639 40.48 -4.39 -15.93
C ALA A 639 41.31 -5.17 -14.91
N SER A 640 40.71 -5.49 -13.75
CA SER A 640 41.38 -6.41 -12.85
C SER A 640 41.64 -7.65 -13.70
N PRO A 641 42.88 -8.19 -13.69
CA PRO A 641 43.08 -9.51 -14.25
C PRO A 641 42.00 -10.36 -13.63
N ARG A 642 41.24 -11.12 -14.45
CA ARG A 642 40.38 -12.20 -13.95
C ARG A 642 41.06 -12.77 -12.72
N GLY A 643 40.53 -12.49 -11.52
CA GLY A 643 41.07 -13.06 -10.31
C GLY A 643 41.15 -14.55 -10.58
N ALA A 644 42.36 -15.10 -10.53
CA ALA A 644 42.63 -16.44 -11.02
C ALA A 644 41.63 -17.42 -10.40
N GLY A 645 40.81 -18.03 -11.27
CA GLY A 645 39.77 -18.97 -10.90
C GLY A 645 38.48 -18.30 -10.39
N ASP A 646 37.64 -17.82 -11.31
CA ASP A 646 36.26 -18.33 -11.26
C ASP A 646 36.45 -19.85 -11.30
N VAL A 647 36.42 -20.48 -10.14
CA VAL A 647 36.33 -21.92 -10.06
C VAL A 647 35.07 -22.20 -10.86
N THR A 648 35.21 -22.73 -12.08
CA THR A 648 34.12 -23.50 -12.68
C THR A 648 33.71 -24.41 -11.54
N PRO A 649 32.55 -24.22 -10.90
CA PRO A 649 32.26 -24.90 -9.65
C PRO A 649 32.47 -26.37 -9.92
N GLN A 650 33.43 -26.97 -9.24
CA GLN A 650 33.73 -28.36 -9.50
C GLN A 650 32.51 -29.10 -8.98
N ASP A 651 31.71 -29.62 -9.92
CA ASP A 651 30.54 -30.42 -9.58
C ASP A 651 31.04 -31.62 -8.76
N ASP A 652 30.73 -31.63 -7.47
CA ASP A 652 30.91 -32.81 -6.62
C ASP A 652 29.99 -33.93 -7.14
N GLU A 653 30.33 -35.19 -6.88
CA GLU A 653 29.48 -36.33 -7.25
C GLU A 653 28.08 -36.17 -6.62
N GLY A 654 27.06 -35.90 -7.45
CA GLY A 654 25.69 -35.65 -7.00
C GLY A 654 25.33 -34.18 -6.75
N SER A 655 26.18 -33.22 -7.12
CA SER A 655 25.87 -31.78 -7.16
C SER A 655 26.01 -31.22 -8.59
N LYS A 656 25.30 -30.13 -8.90
CA LYS A 656 25.42 -29.40 -10.17
C LYS A 656 25.21 -27.91 -9.96
N THR A 657 26.12 -27.10 -10.49
CA THR A 657 26.00 -25.64 -10.43
C THR A 657 25.56 -25.01 -11.75
N PHE A 658 24.65 -24.03 -11.65
CA PHE A 658 24.18 -23.18 -12.74
C PHE A 658 24.60 -21.74 -12.41
N ALA A 659 25.26 -21.05 -13.34
CA ALA A 659 25.77 -19.70 -13.11
C ALA A 659 25.35 -18.75 -14.22
N ALA A 660 25.04 -17.52 -13.88
CA ALA A 660 24.88 -16.41 -14.81
C ALA A 660 25.82 -15.27 -14.40
N THR A 661 26.72 -14.92 -15.31
CA THR A 661 27.67 -13.82 -15.15
C THR A 661 27.20 -12.67 -16.04
N ALA A 662 27.00 -11.50 -15.44
CA ALA A 662 26.67 -10.30 -16.18
C ALA A 662 27.79 -9.99 -17.20
N ALA A 663 27.41 -9.49 -18.37
CA ALA A 663 28.33 -9.32 -19.50
C ALA A 663 28.26 -7.90 -20.08
N ALA A 664 27.67 -7.75 -21.26
CA ALA A 664 27.51 -6.43 -21.86
C ALA A 664 26.48 -5.58 -21.10
N GLN A 665 26.69 -4.27 -21.16
CA GLN A 665 25.80 -3.26 -20.59
C GLN A 665 24.34 -3.47 -21.01
N HIS A 666 23.45 -3.42 -20.02
CA HIS A 666 21.99 -3.53 -20.14
C HIS A 666 21.52 -4.81 -20.85
N GLN A 667 22.28 -5.89 -20.69
CA GLN A 667 21.89 -7.22 -21.16
C GLN A 667 21.74 -8.15 -19.98
N THR A 668 20.53 -8.71 -19.84
CA THR A 668 20.29 -9.77 -18.86
C THR A 668 20.80 -11.08 -19.44
N ILE A 669 21.82 -11.65 -18.80
CA ILE A 669 22.33 -12.98 -19.12
C ILE A 669 21.59 -13.99 -18.25
N THR A 670 21.04 -15.04 -18.86
CA THR A 670 20.29 -16.08 -18.15
C THR A 670 20.82 -17.46 -18.47
N SER A 671 20.94 -18.31 -17.44
CA SER A 671 21.25 -19.73 -17.55
C SER A 671 20.06 -20.58 -17.09
N PRO A 672 19.58 -21.53 -17.91
CA PRO A 672 18.47 -22.41 -17.51
C PRO A 672 18.94 -23.53 -16.56
N ILE A 673 18.14 -23.81 -15.52
CA ILE A 673 18.40 -24.84 -14.50
C ILE A 673 17.75 -26.15 -14.90
N ALA A 674 18.49 -27.15 -15.33
CA ALA A 674 17.97 -28.48 -15.63
C ALA A 674 18.70 -29.54 -14.80
N PHE A 675 17.99 -30.11 -13.83
CA PHE A 675 18.52 -31.07 -12.87
C PHE A 675 17.52 -32.22 -12.64
N THR A 676 18.02 -33.45 -12.59
CA THR A 676 17.18 -34.64 -12.37
C THR A 676 17.55 -35.27 -11.06
N VAL A 677 16.58 -35.38 -10.16
CA VAL A 677 16.69 -36.03 -8.86
C VAL A 677 16.32 -37.50 -9.03
N PRO A 678 17.22 -38.46 -8.73
CA PRO A 678 16.93 -39.89 -8.85
C PRO A 678 15.77 -40.37 -7.98
N LYS A 679 15.18 -41.50 -8.39
CA LYS A 679 14.18 -42.23 -7.59
C LYS A 679 14.79 -42.61 -6.23
N GLY A 680 14.05 -42.40 -5.15
CA GLY A 680 14.44 -42.74 -3.77
C GLY A 680 15.28 -41.69 -3.04
N THR A 681 15.63 -40.56 -3.67
CA THR A 681 16.30 -39.45 -2.98
C THR A 681 15.39 -38.83 -1.93
N LYS A 682 15.87 -38.66 -0.70
CA LYS A 682 15.07 -38.07 0.39
C LYS A 682 15.08 -36.55 0.35
N ASN A 683 16.25 -35.94 0.17
CA ASN A 683 16.40 -34.50 0.27
C ASN A 683 17.18 -33.93 -0.92
N VAL A 684 16.89 -32.68 -1.28
CA VAL A 684 17.66 -31.88 -2.24
C VAL A 684 18.21 -30.67 -1.50
N GLY A 685 19.54 -30.50 -1.55
CA GLY A 685 20.21 -29.28 -1.10
C GLY A 685 20.20 -28.24 -2.21
N VAL A 686 19.91 -27.00 -1.86
CA VAL A 686 19.98 -25.84 -2.75
C VAL A 686 20.95 -24.84 -2.14
N LYS A 687 21.90 -24.32 -2.91
CA LYS A 687 22.75 -23.19 -2.53
C LYS A 687 22.71 -22.12 -3.60
N ILE A 688 22.26 -20.93 -3.24
CA ILE A 688 22.19 -19.76 -4.09
C ILE A 688 23.26 -18.78 -3.65
N THR A 689 23.99 -18.22 -4.61
CA THR A 689 25.06 -17.26 -4.36
C THR A 689 24.91 -16.07 -5.29
N VAL A 690 25.06 -14.85 -4.79
CA VAL A 690 25.23 -13.64 -5.62
C VAL A 690 26.53 -12.98 -5.20
N SER A 691 27.41 -12.70 -6.14
CA SER A 691 28.73 -12.12 -5.91
C SER A 691 28.93 -10.89 -6.78
N THR A 692 29.43 -9.81 -6.20
CA THR A 692 29.66 -8.56 -6.91
C THR A 692 30.85 -7.78 -6.35
N ALA A 693 31.59 -7.13 -7.25
CA ALA A 693 32.67 -6.23 -6.90
C ALA A 693 32.22 -4.76 -6.84
N GLU A 694 30.95 -4.46 -7.16
CA GLU A 694 30.45 -3.09 -7.25
C GLU A 694 30.17 -2.44 -5.89
N TYR A 695 29.78 -3.24 -4.90
CA TYR A 695 29.43 -2.74 -3.56
C TYR A 695 30.67 -2.50 -2.68
N PRO A 696 30.68 -1.49 -1.79
CA PRO A 696 29.69 -0.40 -1.63
C PRO A 696 29.90 0.77 -2.59
N VAL A 697 31.00 0.77 -3.34
CA VAL A 697 31.54 1.98 -3.98
C VAL A 697 30.63 2.49 -5.09
N TYR A 698 29.99 1.58 -5.83
CA TYR A 698 29.23 1.90 -7.04
C TYR A 698 27.75 1.52 -6.94
N THR A 699 27.22 1.31 -5.73
CA THR A 699 25.87 0.77 -5.51
C THR A 699 25.21 1.53 -4.35
N THR A 700 25.23 2.85 -4.38
CA THR A 700 24.37 3.67 -3.50
C THR A 700 22.91 3.60 -3.97
N ALA A 701 21.96 4.10 -3.17
CA ALA A 701 20.52 4.08 -3.49
C ALA A 701 20.16 4.77 -4.82
N GLN A 702 21.02 5.64 -5.36
CA GLN A 702 20.83 6.33 -6.63
C GLN A 702 21.90 5.96 -7.67
N SER A 703 22.64 4.87 -7.46
CA SER A 703 23.71 4.54 -8.39
C SER A 703 23.16 4.17 -9.77
N GLN A 704 23.68 4.87 -10.77
CA GLN A 704 23.41 4.60 -12.19
C GLN A 704 24.13 3.34 -12.71
N TYR A 705 24.96 2.69 -11.88
CA TYR A 705 25.69 1.46 -12.20
C TYR A 705 25.26 0.27 -11.34
N ASN A 706 24.09 0.32 -10.72
CA ASN A 706 23.69 -0.68 -9.76
C ASN A 706 23.22 -1.97 -10.46
N ASP A 707 24.10 -2.97 -10.55
CA ASP A 707 23.77 -4.25 -11.16
C ASP A 707 22.57 -4.94 -10.53
N THR A 708 21.99 -5.87 -11.27
CA THR A 708 20.82 -6.63 -10.84
C THR A 708 21.00 -8.12 -11.09
N TRP A 709 20.26 -8.91 -10.33
CA TRP A 709 20.31 -10.37 -10.37
C TRP A 709 18.93 -10.96 -10.15
N SER A 710 18.72 -12.20 -10.61
CA SER A 710 17.54 -12.98 -10.28
C SER A 710 17.79 -14.48 -10.36
N TYR A 711 16.97 -15.27 -9.67
CA TYR A 711 16.92 -16.72 -9.80
C TYR A 711 15.50 -17.21 -9.58
N ALA A 712 15.17 -18.36 -10.16
CA ALA A 712 13.97 -19.12 -9.89
C ALA A 712 14.27 -20.62 -10.00
N VAL A 713 13.94 -21.41 -8.98
CA VAL A 713 14.02 -22.88 -9.00
C VAL A 713 12.61 -23.43 -8.89
N THR A 714 12.23 -24.29 -9.83
CA THR A 714 10.88 -24.85 -9.96
C THR A 714 10.88 -26.37 -9.86
N GLY A 715 9.75 -26.95 -9.46
CA GLY A 715 9.58 -28.40 -9.28
C GLY A 715 9.95 -28.93 -7.90
N LEU A 716 10.46 -28.07 -6.99
CA LEU A 716 10.66 -28.42 -5.59
C LEU A 716 9.34 -28.22 -4.81
N PRO A 717 8.91 -29.20 -4.00
CA PRO A 717 7.64 -29.14 -3.28
C PRO A 717 7.73 -28.21 -2.06
N GLY A 718 6.66 -27.45 -1.80
CA GLY A 718 6.49 -26.73 -0.54
C GLY A 718 7.45 -25.59 -0.27
N VAL A 719 8.33 -25.23 -1.22
CA VAL A 719 9.29 -24.12 -1.08
C VAL A 719 9.19 -23.17 -2.27
N ASN A 720 9.23 -21.85 -2.00
CA ASN A 720 9.37 -20.83 -3.02
C ASN A 720 10.83 -20.37 -3.10
N LEU A 721 11.51 -20.80 -4.16
CA LEU A 721 12.92 -20.50 -4.42
C LEU A 721 13.05 -19.58 -5.63
N ALA A 722 12.50 -18.38 -5.52
CA ALA A 722 12.69 -17.33 -6.50
C ALA A 722 12.92 -15.98 -5.82
N ALA A 723 13.88 -15.21 -6.34
CA ALA A 723 14.10 -13.83 -5.91
C ALA A 723 14.78 -13.04 -7.03
N ALA A 724 14.63 -11.72 -6.97
CA ALA A 724 15.36 -10.76 -7.79
C ALA A 724 15.73 -9.56 -6.91
N GLY A 725 16.79 -8.85 -7.29
CA GLY A 725 17.23 -7.69 -6.53
C GLY A 725 18.28 -6.88 -7.28
N ALA A 726 18.46 -5.65 -6.83
CA ALA A 726 19.62 -4.84 -7.16
C ALA A 726 20.71 -5.00 -6.10
N VAL A 727 21.98 -4.84 -6.49
CA VAL A 727 23.12 -5.10 -5.60
C VAL A 727 23.05 -4.27 -4.31
N ASN A 728 22.72 -2.98 -4.42
CA ASN A 728 22.62 -2.06 -3.28
C ASN A 728 21.56 -2.43 -2.23
N GLN A 729 20.56 -3.22 -2.59
CA GLN A 729 19.48 -3.65 -1.69
C GLN A 729 19.84 -4.95 -0.96
N THR A 730 20.76 -5.73 -1.52
CA THR A 730 21.01 -7.10 -1.05
C THR A 730 22.39 -7.26 -0.44
N HIS A 731 23.34 -6.41 -0.80
CA HIS A 731 24.69 -6.39 -0.26
C HIS A 731 24.84 -5.22 0.73
N TYR A 732 25.40 -5.49 1.91
CA TYR A 732 25.69 -4.48 2.95
C TYR A 732 27.21 -4.27 3.15
N THR A 733 28.02 -5.12 2.52
CA THR A 733 29.47 -4.98 2.31
C THR A 733 29.81 -5.52 0.92
N GLN A 734 31.02 -5.27 0.42
CA GLN A 734 31.51 -5.93 -0.79
C GLN A 734 31.37 -7.46 -0.61
N GLY A 735 31.38 -8.24 -1.70
CA GLY A 735 31.50 -9.69 -1.62
C GLY A 735 30.27 -10.46 -2.07
N THR A 736 29.92 -11.49 -1.30
CA THR A 736 29.03 -12.57 -1.72
C THR A 736 27.91 -12.79 -0.70
N ILE A 737 26.67 -12.80 -1.16
CA ILE A 737 25.52 -13.27 -0.36
C ILE A 737 25.22 -14.73 -0.69
N VAL A 738 24.87 -15.51 0.34
CA VAL A 738 24.55 -16.94 0.20
C VAL A 738 23.24 -17.26 0.89
N ARG A 739 22.41 -18.06 0.22
CA ARG A 739 21.21 -18.69 0.79
C ARG A 739 21.26 -20.19 0.50
N THR A 740 21.02 -21.04 1.50
CA THR A 740 20.82 -22.46 1.32
C THR A 740 19.45 -22.91 1.81
N GLU A 741 18.94 -23.96 1.19
CA GLU A 741 17.72 -24.65 1.58
C GLU A 741 17.94 -26.16 1.51
N CYS A 742 17.24 -26.89 2.38
CA CYS A 742 17.16 -28.35 2.32
C CYS A 742 15.71 -28.76 2.17
N VAL A 743 15.38 -29.41 1.06
CA VAL A 743 13.99 -29.71 0.69
C VAL A 743 13.76 -31.21 0.71
N ASP A 744 12.78 -31.66 1.50
CA ASP A 744 12.31 -33.06 1.47
C ASP A 744 11.53 -33.32 0.18
N VAL A 745 12.03 -34.26 -0.61
CA VAL A 745 11.45 -34.72 -1.88
C VAL A 745 11.07 -36.19 -1.86
N SER A 746 11.13 -36.84 -0.68
CA SER A 746 10.93 -38.28 -0.51
C SER A 746 9.58 -38.78 -1.04
N LYS A 747 8.53 -37.95 -0.96
CA LYS A 747 7.21 -38.27 -1.52
C LYS A 747 7.23 -38.28 -3.05
N GLN A 748 7.87 -37.29 -3.66
CA GLN A 748 7.92 -37.07 -5.12
C GLN A 748 8.83 -38.09 -5.80
N THR A 749 9.93 -38.48 -5.15
CA THR A 749 10.91 -39.43 -5.69
C THR A 749 10.59 -40.89 -5.37
N ARG A 750 9.49 -41.17 -4.65
CA ARG A 750 9.10 -42.52 -4.21
C ARG A 750 8.90 -43.48 -5.39
N GLU A 751 8.17 -43.03 -6.41
CA GLU A 751 7.74 -43.88 -7.53
C GLU A 751 8.59 -43.66 -8.81
N GLY A 752 9.26 -42.51 -8.94
CA GLY A 752 10.07 -42.16 -10.12
C GLY A 752 11.11 -41.06 -9.84
N ALA A 753 11.83 -40.64 -10.87
CA ALA A 753 12.73 -39.49 -10.78
C ALA A 753 11.93 -38.17 -10.79
N LEU A 754 12.46 -37.14 -10.13
CA LEU A 754 11.88 -35.79 -10.10
C LEU A 754 12.73 -34.86 -10.98
N SER A 755 12.10 -34.13 -11.90
CA SER A 755 12.78 -33.14 -12.75
C SER A 755 12.62 -31.74 -12.17
N LEU A 756 13.74 -31.06 -11.95
CA LEU A 756 13.78 -29.69 -11.48
C LEU A 756 14.07 -28.71 -12.63
N GLY A 757 13.41 -27.56 -12.55
CA GLY A 757 13.49 -26.47 -13.49
C GLY A 757 13.98 -25.18 -12.88
N GLY A 758 14.09 -24.14 -13.71
CA GLY A 758 14.50 -22.84 -13.22
C GLY A 758 15.34 -22.01 -14.18
N ASN A 759 15.74 -20.85 -13.70
CA ASN A 759 16.68 -19.94 -14.32
C ASN A 759 17.58 -19.28 -13.25
N VAL A 760 18.72 -18.77 -13.69
CA VAL A 760 19.56 -17.85 -12.93
C VAL A 760 20.01 -16.75 -13.87
N SER A 761 19.98 -15.50 -13.42
CA SER A 761 20.25 -14.33 -14.27
C SER A 761 21.06 -13.24 -13.56
N ALA A 762 21.84 -12.51 -14.34
CA ALA A 762 22.56 -11.31 -13.90
C ALA A 762 22.61 -10.27 -15.03
N THR A 763 22.57 -8.98 -14.68
CA THR A 763 22.58 -7.85 -15.62
C THR A 763 23.55 -6.77 -15.15
N ASN A 764 24.43 -6.32 -16.06
CA ASN A 764 25.28 -5.15 -15.84
C ASN A 764 24.50 -3.87 -16.14
N ILE A 765 24.41 -2.94 -15.17
CA ILE A 765 23.69 -1.67 -15.33
C ILE A 765 24.70 -0.52 -15.52
N GLY A 766 24.39 0.41 -16.43
CA GLY A 766 25.20 1.62 -16.63
C GLY A 766 26.53 1.45 -17.38
N ASP A 767 27.19 0.30 -17.29
CA ASP A 767 28.35 -0.05 -18.14
C ASP A 767 28.55 -1.58 -18.26
N SER A 768 29.75 -2.05 -18.62
CA SER A 768 30.10 -3.48 -18.70
C SER A 768 31.22 -3.89 -17.72
N ALA A 769 31.49 -3.06 -16.71
CA ALA A 769 32.54 -3.29 -15.71
C ALA A 769 31.98 -4.04 -14.49
N LEU A 770 32.88 -4.66 -13.69
CA LEU A 770 32.57 -5.22 -12.36
C LEU A 770 31.41 -6.24 -12.31
N ALA A 771 31.36 -7.14 -13.29
CA ALA A 771 30.28 -8.09 -13.48
C ALA A 771 29.78 -8.78 -12.19
N THR A 772 28.48 -8.63 -11.93
CA THR A 772 27.76 -9.43 -10.94
C THR A 772 27.56 -10.87 -11.42
N VAL A 773 27.79 -11.85 -10.53
CA VAL A 773 27.63 -13.28 -10.80
C VAL A 773 26.59 -13.87 -9.86
N THR A 774 25.59 -14.56 -10.42
CA THR A 774 24.59 -15.30 -9.63
C THR A 774 24.70 -16.78 -9.93
N THR A 775 24.67 -17.63 -8.90
CA THR A 775 24.73 -19.08 -9.04
C THR A 775 23.64 -19.78 -8.23
N VAL A 776 23.21 -20.94 -8.74
CA VAL A 776 22.37 -21.91 -8.04
C VAL A 776 23.06 -23.28 -8.15
N GLU A 777 23.42 -23.85 -7.02
CA GLU A 777 23.92 -25.22 -6.87
C GLU A 777 22.78 -26.12 -6.36
N LEU A 778 22.53 -27.24 -7.04
CA LEU A 778 21.57 -28.27 -6.63
C LEU A 778 22.30 -29.56 -6.32
N SER A 779 22.02 -30.15 -5.16
CA SER A 779 22.72 -31.32 -4.60
C SER A 779 21.74 -32.41 -4.15
N LEU A 780 22.11 -33.67 -4.31
CA LEU A 780 21.36 -34.84 -3.82
C LEU A 780 21.51 -35.08 -2.30
N VAL A 781 22.34 -34.28 -1.63
CA VAL A 781 22.52 -34.27 -0.17
C VAL A 781 22.38 -32.85 0.37
N CYS A 782 21.79 -32.71 1.56
CA CYS A 782 21.77 -31.42 2.24
C CYS A 782 23.07 -31.24 3.03
N LYS A 783 23.75 -30.11 2.81
CA LYS A 783 24.81 -29.63 3.71
C LYS A 783 24.10 -29.02 4.93
N GLY A 784 23.77 -29.87 5.91
CA GLY A 784 22.64 -29.66 6.81
C GLY A 784 22.82 -28.70 7.99
N LEU A 785 23.93 -27.99 8.15
CA LEU A 785 24.14 -27.09 9.30
C LEU A 785 24.19 -25.63 8.83
N LYS A 786 23.31 -24.78 9.38
CA LYS A 786 23.23 -23.35 9.03
C LYS A 786 23.14 -22.48 10.28
N VAL A 787 23.81 -21.32 10.26
CA VAL A 787 23.56 -20.26 11.24
C VAL A 787 22.34 -19.47 10.77
N THR A 788 21.31 -19.35 11.61
CA THR A 788 20.10 -18.59 11.29
C THR A 788 20.15 -17.17 11.83
N GLN A 789 20.89 -16.95 12.91
CA GLN A 789 21.16 -15.63 13.47
C GLN A 789 22.48 -15.66 14.23
N ALA A 790 23.27 -14.60 14.11
CA ALA A 790 24.38 -14.32 15.01
C ALA A 790 24.31 -12.85 15.40
N LYS A 791 24.37 -12.54 16.70
CA LYS A 791 24.35 -11.16 17.16
C LYS A 791 25.23 -10.94 18.37
N PHE A 792 25.97 -9.83 18.35
CA PHE A 792 26.53 -9.30 19.57
C PHE A 792 25.45 -8.55 20.36
N LEU A 793 25.55 -8.62 21.68
CA LEU A 793 24.69 -7.88 22.59
C LEU A 793 25.51 -6.82 23.33
N SER A 794 24.81 -5.80 23.79
CA SER A 794 25.33 -4.75 24.65
C SER A 794 24.18 -4.31 25.56
N PRO A 795 24.41 -4.13 26.88
CA PRO A 795 25.70 -4.14 27.55
C PRO A 795 26.33 -5.52 27.75
N ASN A 796 27.60 -5.56 28.15
CA ASN A 796 28.25 -6.79 28.62
C ASN A 796 27.66 -7.26 29.98
N LYS A 797 28.14 -8.41 30.51
CA LYS A 797 27.67 -8.98 31.80
C LYS A 797 27.78 -8.01 32.99
N ALA A 798 28.65 -6.99 32.91
CA ALA A 798 28.83 -5.97 33.93
C ALA A 798 27.99 -4.70 33.70
N GLY A 799 27.11 -4.67 32.69
CA GLY A 799 26.19 -3.55 32.44
C GLY A 799 26.76 -2.43 31.58
N HIS A 800 27.91 -2.62 30.93
CA HIS A 800 28.57 -1.56 30.16
C HIS A 800 28.37 -1.64 28.64
N PRO A 801 28.17 -0.51 27.94
CA PRO A 801 28.03 -0.48 26.48
C PRO A 801 29.38 -0.68 25.78
N VAL A 802 29.51 -1.69 24.90
CA VAL A 802 30.81 -2.18 24.38
C VAL A 802 31.02 -2.02 22.86
N LEU A 803 29.96 -1.70 22.10
CA LEU A 803 30.03 -1.57 20.63
C LEU A 803 29.53 -0.22 20.11
N GLN A 804 29.16 0.71 21.00
CA GLN A 804 28.68 2.04 20.64
C GLN A 804 29.46 3.14 21.34
N PRO A 805 29.97 4.15 20.61
CA PRO A 805 30.65 5.28 21.20
C PRO A 805 29.65 6.23 21.89
N ILE A 806 30.16 7.12 22.74
CA ILE A 806 29.36 8.25 23.25
C ILE A 806 28.95 9.12 22.06
N LYS A 807 27.70 9.60 22.03
CA LYS A 807 27.22 10.46 20.94
C LYS A 807 27.93 11.82 21.01
N LEU A 808 28.96 12.02 20.18
CA LEU A 808 29.64 13.29 19.96
C LEU A 808 29.52 13.70 18.49
N THR A 809 29.50 15.01 18.22
CA THR A 809 29.50 15.55 16.86
C THR A 809 30.81 15.18 16.15
N GLY A 810 30.72 14.55 14.97
CA GLY A 810 31.89 14.18 14.16
C GLY A 810 32.33 12.72 14.28
N ASN A 811 31.73 11.91 15.15
CA ASN A 811 32.01 10.47 15.20
C ASN A 811 31.59 9.78 13.89
N LEU A 812 32.34 8.74 13.49
CA LEU A 812 31.88 7.87 12.40
C LEU A 812 30.55 7.16 12.78
N PRO A 813 29.61 7.03 11.83
CA PRO A 813 28.36 6.32 12.09
C PRO A 813 28.57 4.79 12.06
N GLY A 814 28.12 4.09 13.11
CA GLY A 814 28.03 2.64 13.14
C GLY A 814 28.54 2.01 14.45
N PRO A 815 28.52 0.67 14.54
CA PRO A 815 29.15 -0.04 15.65
C PRO A 815 30.67 -0.13 15.49
N TYR A 816 31.38 -0.27 16.60
CA TYR A 816 32.84 -0.35 16.66
C TYR A 816 33.24 -1.68 17.27
N VAL A 817 34.35 -2.26 16.82
CA VAL A 817 34.89 -3.51 17.37
C VAL A 817 36.38 -3.37 17.63
N SER A 818 36.80 -3.61 18.86
CA SER A 818 38.22 -3.65 19.22
C SER A 818 38.82 -4.98 18.78
N VAL A 819 39.82 -4.93 17.89
CA VAL A 819 40.52 -6.09 17.35
C VAL A 819 41.92 -6.22 17.97
N SER A 820 42.14 -7.25 18.79
CA SER A 820 43.47 -7.56 19.31
C SER A 820 44.40 -8.07 18.20
N GLN A 821 45.65 -7.62 18.22
CA GLN A 821 46.70 -8.02 17.30
C GLN A 821 47.73 -8.98 17.92
N GLY A 822 47.53 -9.35 19.20
CA GLY A 822 48.41 -10.22 19.98
C GLY A 822 47.59 -11.20 20.82
N ALA A 823 48.07 -11.59 22.00
CA ALA A 823 47.28 -12.46 22.88
C ALA A 823 45.89 -11.88 23.16
N ALA A 824 44.87 -12.74 23.21
CA ALA A 824 43.51 -12.33 23.52
C ALA A 824 43.46 -11.72 24.93
N THR A 825 42.83 -10.56 25.07
CA THR A 825 42.78 -9.84 26.35
C THR A 825 41.52 -10.24 27.11
N ALA A 826 41.66 -11.10 28.12
CA ALA A 826 40.53 -11.71 28.85
C ALA A 826 39.66 -10.72 29.67
N THR A 827 40.07 -9.46 29.78
CA THR A 827 39.39 -8.43 30.58
C THR A 827 38.17 -7.81 29.87
N HIS A 828 37.98 -8.07 28.58
CA HIS A 828 37.07 -7.30 27.73
C HIS A 828 36.17 -8.23 26.92
N THR A 829 35.00 -8.53 27.49
CA THR A 829 34.10 -9.53 26.94
C THR A 829 32.88 -8.92 26.29
N LEU A 830 32.39 -9.62 25.27
CA LEU A 830 31.25 -9.27 24.44
C LEU A 830 30.24 -10.41 24.51
N PRO A 831 28.98 -10.17 24.89
CA PRO A 831 28.00 -11.23 24.78
C PRO A 831 27.69 -11.54 23.32
N LEU A 832 27.66 -12.81 22.97
CA LEU A 832 27.32 -13.33 21.63
C LEU A 832 26.16 -14.31 21.77
N GLU A 833 25.13 -14.13 20.97
CA GLU A 833 24.03 -15.08 20.81
C GLU A 833 24.02 -15.60 19.38
N LEU A 834 23.97 -16.92 19.21
CA LEU A 834 23.89 -17.57 17.91
C LEU A 834 22.76 -18.60 17.88
N HIS A 835 22.04 -18.63 16.77
CA HIS A 835 20.96 -19.56 16.47
C HIS A 835 21.35 -20.37 15.24
N TYR A 836 20.97 -21.65 15.22
CA TYR A 836 21.31 -22.55 14.12
C TYR A 836 20.20 -23.57 13.86
N THR A 837 20.21 -24.09 12.64
CA THR A 837 19.30 -25.15 12.19
C THR A 837 20.09 -26.31 11.56
N PRO A 838 19.61 -27.56 11.73
CA PRO A 838 18.48 -27.99 12.54
C PRO A 838 18.78 -27.88 14.04
N ALA A 839 17.73 -27.64 14.85
CA ALA A 839 17.88 -27.50 16.30
C ALA A 839 18.46 -28.75 16.98
N ALA A 840 18.27 -29.92 16.36
CA ALA A 840 18.82 -31.20 16.79
C ALA A 840 20.31 -31.39 16.46
N ALA A 841 20.94 -30.46 15.72
CA ALA A 841 22.36 -30.57 15.39
C ALA A 841 23.23 -30.48 16.65
N THR A 842 24.24 -31.35 16.72
CA THR A 842 25.24 -31.34 17.82
C THR A 842 26.42 -30.49 17.41
N ILE A 843 26.60 -29.32 18.03
CA ILE A 843 27.69 -28.39 17.69
C ILE A 843 28.98 -28.74 18.45
N THR A 844 30.04 -29.00 17.68
CA THR A 844 31.38 -29.39 18.16
C THR A 844 32.40 -28.25 18.09
N GLU A 845 32.23 -27.31 17.15
CA GLU A 845 33.10 -26.14 17.02
C GLU A 845 32.31 -24.88 16.71
N VAL A 846 32.71 -23.76 17.33
CA VAL A 846 32.31 -22.39 16.96
C VAL A 846 33.60 -21.62 16.70
N ASN A 847 33.82 -21.15 15.47
CA ASN A 847 34.94 -20.28 15.13
C ASN A 847 34.43 -18.90 14.70
N ILE A 848 35.25 -17.87 14.89
CA ILE A 848 34.96 -16.50 14.49
C ILE A 848 36.09 -15.94 13.63
N GLY A 849 35.75 -15.10 12.66
CA GLY A 849 36.68 -14.42 11.77
C GLY A 849 36.24 -12.99 11.48
N ILE A 850 37.13 -12.21 10.88
CA ILE A 850 36.85 -10.83 10.46
C ILE A 850 37.24 -10.65 8.99
N SER A 851 36.37 -10.02 8.21
CA SER A 851 36.55 -9.78 6.78
C SER A 851 36.36 -8.31 6.43
N ALA A 852 37.16 -7.79 5.50
CA ALA A 852 37.04 -6.41 4.99
C ALA A 852 36.04 -6.28 3.84
N ASP A 853 35.65 -7.40 3.24
CA ASP A 853 34.90 -7.49 1.99
C ASP A 853 33.77 -8.51 2.10
N GLY A 854 33.29 -8.82 3.31
CA GLY A 854 32.21 -9.78 3.56
C GLY A 854 32.48 -11.22 3.13
N GLY A 855 33.62 -11.49 2.47
CA GLY A 855 34.03 -12.81 2.02
C GLY A 855 34.49 -13.70 3.16
N ASN A 856 34.70 -14.98 2.86
CA ASN A 856 35.09 -16.00 3.83
C ASN A 856 36.43 -15.65 4.52
N PRO A 857 36.43 -15.25 5.81
CA PRO A 857 37.63 -14.77 6.47
C PRO A 857 38.57 -15.92 6.86
N ALA A 858 39.82 -15.58 7.17
CA ALA A 858 40.65 -16.47 7.96
C ALA A 858 40.04 -16.60 9.37
N PHE A 859 39.39 -17.73 9.63
CA PHE A 859 38.82 -18.04 10.94
C PHE A 859 39.93 -18.24 11.99
N SER A 860 39.67 -17.75 13.20
CA SER A 860 40.47 -18.13 14.35
C SER A 860 40.51 -19.65 14.51
N THR A 861 41.68 -20.17 14.84
CA THR A 861 41.88 -21.58 15.20
C THR A 861 41.31 -21.90 16.58
N GLU A 862 40.98 -20.89 17.38
CA GLU A 862 40.33 -21.06 18.68
C GLU A 862 38.88 -21.54 18.50
N ASN A 863 38.53 -22.63 19.18
CA ASN A 863 37.15 -23.07 19.32
C ASN A 863 36.51 -22.31 20.49
N LEU A 864 35.59 -21.40 20.19
CA LEU A 864 34.94 -20.54 21.17
C LEU A 864 34.12 -21.34 22.19
N LEU A 865 33.71 -22.58 21.88
CA LEU A 865 33.02 -23.47 22.84
C LEU A 865 33.87 -23.83 24.07
N SER A 866 35.18 -23.57 24.03
CA SER A 866 36.05 -23.66 25.21
C SER A 866 35.78 -22.55 26.24
N GLN A 867 35.22 -21.42 25.82
CA GLN A 867 34.80 -20.33 26.70
C GLN A 867 33.43 -20.63 27.33
N THR A 868 33.07 -19.89 28.39
CA THR A 868 31.79 -20.09 29.08
C THR A 868 30.61 -19.88 28.13
N ASN A 869 29.76 -20.90 27.99
CA ASN A 869 28.60 -20.88 27.11
C ASN A 869 27.42 -21.66 27.69
N THR A 870 26.22 -21.34 27.21
CA THR A 870 25.01 -22.15 27.42
C THR A 870 24.54 -22.67 26.07
N LYS A 871 24.26 -23.97 25.99
CA LYS A 871 23.73 -24.63 24.79
C LYS A 871 22.32 -25.12 25.04
N THR A 872 21.41 -24.75 24.15
CA THR A 872 20.07 -25.32 24.05
C THR A 872 19.84 -25.77 22.61
N ALA A 873 18.79 -26.55 22.35
CA ALA A 873 18.49 -26.99 20.99
C ALA A 873 18.35 -25.77 20.06
N GLY A 874 19.19 -25.69 19.03
CA GLY A 874 19.21 -24.59 18.06
C GLY A 874 19.85 -23.28 18.54
N THR A 875 20.45 -23.20 19.73
CA THR A 875 21.03 -21.95 20.25
C THR A 875 22.32 -22.19 21.04
N VAL A 876 23.32 -21.33 20.85
CA VAL A 876 24.47 -21.18 21.76
C VAL A 876 24.57 -19.73 22.21
N THR A 877 24.76 -19.51 23.50
CA THR A 877 24.96 -18.16 24.06
C THR A 877 26.28 -18.09 24.81
N PHE A 878 27.05 -17.05 24.52
CA PHE A 878 28.25 -16.67 25.26
C PHE A 878 27.93 -15.40 26.04
N PRO A 879 27.74 -15.46 27.37
CA PRO A 879 27.42 -14.26 28.15
C PRO A 879 28.61 -13.28 28.24
N SER A 880 29.83 -13.74 27.96
CA SER A 880 31.07 -12.98 28.11
C SER A 880 32.15 -13.55 27.19
N LEU A 881 31.99 -13.42 25.88
CA LEU A 881 32.96 -13.89 24.87
C LEU A 881 34.19 -12.99 24.85
N VAL A 882 35.37 -13.59 24.98
CA VAL A 882 36.65 -12.94 24.64
C VAL A 882 36.89 -13.14 23.15
N LEU A 883 37.04 -12.06 22.39
CA LEU A 883 37.37 -12.15 20.97
C LEU A 883 38.81 -12.68 20.80
N PRO A 884 39.04 -13.66 19.91
CA PRO A 884 40.39 -14.12 19.62
C PRO A 884 41.17 -13.05 18.84
N ALA A 885 42.48 -13.25 18.76
CA ALA A 885 43.29 -12.53 17.80
C ALA A 885 42.89 -12.92 16.37
N PHE A 886 42.64 -11.93 15.51
CA PHE A 886 42.35 -12.19 14.11
C PHE A 886 43.64 -12.19 13.30
N ALA A 887 43.79 -13.19 12.43
CA ALA A 887 44.92 -13.24 11.50
C ALA A 887 44.74 -12.24 10.36
N GLY A 888 45.84 -11.65 9.88
CA GLY A 888 45.85 -10.75 8.72
C GLY A 888 46.25 -9.32 9.05
N ALA A 889 46.24 -8.47 8.02
CA ALA A 889 46.57 -7.06 8.16
C ALA A 889 45.43 -6.27 8.81
N LYS A 890 45.77 -5.16 9.49
CA LYS A 890 44.78 -4.18 9.96
C LYS A 890 43.97 -3.62 8.78
N LEU A 891 42.66 -3.50 8.98
CA LEU A 891 41.68 -3.01 8.01
C LEU A 891 41.51 -1.49 8.14
N ASP A 892 41.44 -0.80 7.02
CA ASP A 892 41.28 0.66 6.90
C ASP A 892 39.83 1.10 6.61
N LYS A 893 38.92 0.14 6.49
CA LYS A 893 37.49 0.31 6.24
C LYS A 893 36.66 -0.51 7.22
N LYS A 894 35.33 -0.37 7.16
CA LYS A 894 34.41 -1.20 7.93
C LYS A 894 34.63 -2.68 7.61
N ALA A 895 34.42 -3.53 8.62
CA ALA A 895 34.67 -4.95 8.58
C ALA A 895 33.44 -5.73 9.04
N VAL A 896 33.27 -6.94 8.51
CA VAL A 896 32.24 -7.90 8.90
C VAL A 896 32.85 -8.93 9.83
N VAL A 897 32.21 -9.17 10.97
CA VAL A 897 32.55 -10.29 11.85
C VAL A 897 31.68 -11.48 11.47
N MET A 898 32.28 -12.66 11.28
CA MET A 898 31.59 -13.84 10.77
C MET A 898 31.85 -15.05 11.67
N LEU A 899 30.86 -15.94 11.79
CA LEU A 899 30.92 -17.20 12.51
C LEU A 899 30.87 -18.39 11.56
N ARG A 900 31.54 -19.47 11.97
CA ARG A 900 31.41 -20.80 11.38
C ARG A 900 31.14 -21.82 12.47
N LEU A 901 30.13 -22.65 12.25
CA LEU A 901 29.83 -23.81 13.09
C LEU A 901 30.36 -25.07 12.42
N LYS A 902 30.90 -25.99 13.22
CA LYS A 902 31.01 -27.40 12.85
C LYS A 902 30.26 -28.27 13.85
N GLY A 903 29.72 -29.37 13.38
CA GLY A 903 28.94 -30.27 14.21
C GLY A 903 28.51 -31.51 13.48
N ARG A 904 27.48 -32.18 14.02
CA ARG A 904 26.83 -33.33 13.41
C ARG A 904 25.34 -33.11 13.21
N VAL A 905 24.85 -33.48 12.02
CA VAL A 905 23.44 -33.51 11.65
C VAL A 905 23.12 -34.95 11.23
N GLU A 906 22.16 -35.59 11.90
CA GLU A 906 21.82 -37.01 11.65
C GLU A 906 23.03 -37.96 11.65
N ASN A 907 24.01 -37.69 12.52
CA ASN A 907 25.31 -38.40 12.64
C ASN A 907 26.32 -38.21 11.49
N ALA A 908 26.04 -37.32 10.53
CA ALA A 908 27.03 -36.89 9.53
C ALA A 908 27.71 -35.59 9.96
N ASP A 909 29.02 -35.49 9.75
CA ASP A 909 29.76 -34.26 10.01
C ASP A 909 29.29 -33.14 9.05
N ALA A 910 29.07 -31.94 9.60
CA ALA A 910 28.56 -30.79 8.87
C ALA A 910 29.27 -29.50 9.31
N SER A 911 29.41 -28.56 8.39
CA SER A 911 29.92 -27.20 8.64
C SER A 911 28.94 -26.19 8.07
N SER A 912 28.71 -25.10 8.79
CA SER A 912 27.94 -23.99 8.26
C SER A 912 28.74 -23.18 7.24
N ASP A 913 28.03 -22.59 6.28
CA ASP A 913 28.57 -21.56 5.40
C ASP A 913 28.54 -20.21 6.14
N PRO A 914 29.69 -19.56 6.40
CA PRO A 914 29.71 -18.28 7.11
C PRO A 914 28.97 -17.14 6.41
N ALA A 915 28.88 -17.18 5.08
CA ALA A 915 28.15 -16.18 4.30
C ALA A 915 26.63 -16.33 4.45
N GLU A 916 26.16 -17.44 5.01
CA GLU A 916 24.75 -17.69 5.27
C GLU A 916 24.43 -17.54 6.76
N GLY A 917 23.92 -16.36 7.14
CA GLY A 917 23.50 -16.04 8.52
C GLY A 917 24.62 -16.02 9.56
N GLY A 918 25.86 -16.35 9.18
CA GLY A 918 27.04 -16.31 10.03
C GLY A 918 27.57 -14.90 10.32
N GLN A 919 27.13 -13.88 9.59
CA GLN A 919 27.49 -12.48 9.88
C GLN A 919 26.90 -12.04 11.22
N VAL A 920 27.76 -11.53 12.11
CA VAL A 920 27.37 -11.16 13.47
C VAL A 920 26.79 -9.74 13.46
N ALA A 921 25.50 -9.61 13.71
CA ALA A 921 24.82 -8.31 13.75
C ALA A 921 24.89 -7.63 15.13
N PHE A 922 24.74 -6.31 15.14
CA PHE A 922 24.52 -5.51 16.34
C PHE A 922 23.53 -4.39 16.01
N LYS A 923 22.39 -4.36 16.70
CA LYS A 923 21.28 -3.41 16.43
C LYS A 923 20.93 -3.28 14.94
N GLY A 924 20.91 -4.42 14.24
CA GLY A 924 20.62 -4.48 12.80
C GLY A 924 21.81 -4.21 11.86
N SER A 925 22.95 -3.77 12.37
CA SER A 925 24.15 -3.51 11.56
C SER A 925 25.15 -4.67 11.64
N THR A 926 25.71 -5.11 10.52
CA THR A 926 26.76 -6.17 10.45
C THR A 926 28.15 -5.63 10.13
N ALA A 927 28.27 -4.32 9.87
CA ALA A 927 29.51 -3.66 9.50
C ALA A 927 30.07 -2.85 10.68
N TYR A 928 31.24 -3.25 11.17
CA TYR A 928 31.91 -2.66 12.33
C TYR A 928 33.10 -1.81 11.91
N ILE A 929 33.36 -0.73 12.64
CA ILE A 929 34.60 0.03 12.51
C ILE A 929 35.65 -0.67 13.39
N PRO A 930 36.73 -1.23 12.80
CA PRO A 930 37.75 -1.91 13.57
C PRO A 930 38.67 -0.88 14.24
N LEU A 931 38.85 -1.04 15.55
CA LEU A 931 39.83 -0.30 16.33
C LEU A 931 41.01 -1.21 16.65
N TYR A 932 42.21 -0.65 16.69
CA TYR A 932 43.46 -1.35 17.02
C TYR A 932 44.24 -0.58 18.08
N LEU A 933 45.05 -1.27 18.88
CA LEU A 933 45.98 -0.65 19.82
C LEU A 933 47.08 0.10 19.09
N ALA A 934 47.07 1.43 19.13
CA ALA A 934 48.14 2.26 18.57
C ALA A 934 49.50 1.95 19.22
N ASN A 935 49.52 1.66 20.52
CA ASN A 935 50.75 1.35 21.25
C ASN A 935 51.37 -0.02 20.89
N ASN A 936 50.65 -0.89 20.17
CA ASN A 936 51.22 -2.13 19.65
C ASN A 936 52.12 -1.88 18.42
N GLU A 937 52.04 -0.70 17.80
CA GLU A 937 52.95 -0.34 16.72
C GLU A 937 54.32 -0.01 17.29
N ALA A 938 55.36 -0.73 16.84
CA ALA A 938 56.73 -0.51 17.28
C ALA A 938 57.17 0.97 17.11
N ALA A 939 56.70 1.65 16.05
CA ALA A 939 57.00 3.06 15.79
C ALA A 939 56.35 4.02 16.80
N LEU A 940 55.24 3.62 17.43
CA LEU A 940 54.44 4.43 18.33
C LEU A 940 54.62 4.05 19.82
N ALA A 941 55.14 2.86 20.10
CA ALA A 941 55.27 2.31 21.46
C ALA A 941 56.04 3.25 22.43
N ALA A 942 57.07 3.95 21.95
CA ALA A 942 57.82 4.93 22.74
C ALA A 942 57.20 6.34 22.77
N ARG A 943 56.22 6.61 21.89
CA ARG A 943 55.59 7.92 21.73
C ARG A 943 54.37 8.13 22.64
N ARG A 944 53.81 7.06 23.21
CA ARG A 944 52.80 7.16 24.25
C ARG A 944 53.36 7.88 25.49
N TYR A 945 52.62 8.82 26.05
CA TYR A 945 52.98 9.49 27.32
C TYR A 945 51.82 9.35 28.32
N GLY A 946 52.12 9.21 29.61
CA GLY A 946 51.10 9.00 30.67
C GLY A 946 51.18 7.62 31.33
N THR A 947 50.77 7.53 32.60
CA THR A 947 50.78 6.28 33.40
C THR A 947 49.49 5.46 33.29
N ARG A 948 48.53 5.86 32.43
CA ARG A 948 47.25 5.18 32.26
C ARG A 948 47.40 3.86 31.52
N ASP A 949 46.61 2.85 31.91
CA ASP A 949 46.74 1.47 31.44
C ASP A 949 46.69 1.38 29.90
N ALA A 950 47.54 0.52 29.33
CA ALA A 950 47.68 0.33 27.88
C ALA A 950 46.43 -0.24 27.18
N GLY A 951 45.40 -0.62 27.94
CA GLY A 951 44.08 -0.96 27.40
C GLY A 951 43.20 0.26 27.18
N GLY A 952 43.23 1.23 28.09
CA GLY A 952 42.18 2.24 28.26
C GLY A 952 42.03 3.25 27.13
N ASP A 953 43.13 3.88 26.69
CA ASP A 953 43.09 5.18 25.99
C ASP A 953 43.92 5.19 24.68
N SER A 954 44.07 4.04 24.01
CA SER A 954 44.99 3.92 22.85
C SER A 954 44.41 3.11 21.68
N TRP A 955 43.09 3.04 21.59
CA TRP A 955 42.40 2.35 20.51
C TRP A 955 42.03 3.33 19.42
N ALA A 956 42.58 3.07 18.24
CA ALA A 956 42.53 3.97 17.12
C ALA A 956 42.11 3.22 15.86
N THR A 957 41.46 3.93 14.94
CA THR A 957 41.28 3.41 13.59
C THR A 957 42.65 3.22 12.92
N ARG A 958 42.74 2.28 11.98
CA ARG A 958 43.96 2.06 11.18
C ARG A 958 44.48 3.34 10.52
N LEU A 959 43.59 4.20 10.02
CA LEU A 959 43.95 5.46 9.39
C LEU A 959 44.52 6.46 10.40
N ALA A 960 43.96 6.53 11.62
CA ALA A 960 44.51 7.35 12.69
C ALA A 960 45.91 6.87 13.13
N ILE A 961 46.13 5.55 13.22
CA ILE A 961 47.47 4.97 13.48
C ILE A 961 48.45 5.36 12.38
N ALA A 962 48.09 5.16 11.10
CA ALA A 962 48.97 5.49 9.98
C ALA A 962 49.30 6.99 9.93
N TRP A 963 48.31 7.84 10.25
CA TRP A 963 48.52 9.27 10.38
C TRP A 963 49.51 9.59 11.52
N LEU A 964 49.36 8.97 12.69
CA LEU A 964 50.26 9.14 13.83
C LEU A 964 51.69 8.67 13.53
N GLU A 965 51.86 7.55 12.82
CA GLU A 965 53.18 7.04 12.42
C GLU A 965 53.94 8.06 11.56
N GLY A 966 53.22 8.73 10.65
CA GLY A 966 53.75 9.78 9.78
C GLY A 966 54.03 11.12 10.48
N LYS A 967 53.78 11.25 11.79
CA LYS A 967 53.98 12.48 12.57
C LYS A 967 54.91 12.25 13.76
N ALA A 968 55.69 13.25 14.13
CA ALA A 968 56.62 13.17 15.27
C ALA A 968 55.94 13.42 16.65
N TYR A 969 54.61 13.43 16.71
CA TYR A 969 53.88 13.76 17.94
C TYR A 969 53.92 12.62 18.95
N ARG A 970 53.94 12.98 20.24
CA ARG A 970 53.57 12.07 21.33
C ARG A 970 52.05 12.13 21.52
N PHE A 971 51.45 11.03 21.95
CA PHE A 971 50.01 10.93 22.18
C PHE A 971 49.73 10.35 23.57
N ASP A 972 48.60 10.71 24.18
CA ASP A 972 48.15 10.18 25.47
C ASP A 972 46.79 9.53 25.30
N ASP A 973 45.80 10.33 24.90
CA ASP A 973 44.43 9.89 24.67
C ASP A 973 44.11 9.82 23.17
N ILE A 974 43.38 8.79 22.72
CA ILE A 974 42.92 8.66 21.33
C ILE A 974 41.45 8.24 21.36
N GLY A 975 41.24 7.01 21.80
CA GLY A 975 39.94 6.37 21.86
C GLY A 975 40.04 5.17 22.79
N GLY A 976 38.89 4.81 23.35
CA GLY A 976 38.84 3.86 24.44
C GLY A 976 38.96 2.40 23.99
N GLN A 977 39.68 1.55 24.75
CA GLN A 977 39.17 0.21 25.07
C GLN A 977 39.19 0.04 26.58
N HIS A 978 38.01 0.16 27.18
CA HIS A 978 37.69 -0.50 28.44
C HIS A 978 38.71 -0.31 29.59
N VAL A 979 38.52 0.72 30.41
CA VAL A 979 39.09 0.72 31.76
C VAL A 979 38.21 -0.11 32.70
N LYS A 980 38.80 -0.75 33.73
CA LYS A 980 38.05 -1.20 34.91
C LYS A 980 37.65 0.03 35.72
N GLN A 981 36.39 0.45 35.65
CA GLN A 981 35.92 1.60 36.43
C GLN A 981 35.08 1.19 37.65
N THR A 982 35.36 1.86 38.76
CA THR A 982 34.65 1.79 40.03
C THR A 982 33.17 2.19 39.90
N ALA A 983 32.39 2.00 40.96
CA ALA A 983 30.91 2.05 41.01
C ALA A 983 30.17 3.31 40.47
N ALA A 984 30.85 4.28 39.86
CA ALA A 984 30.30 5.57 39.43
C ALA A 984 30.02 5.73 37.92
N GLY A 985 30.37 4.76 37.06
CA GLY A 985 29.76 4.54 35.74
C GLY A 985 29.90 5.63 34.65
N ASP A 986 30.88 5.47 33.74
CA ASP A 986 30.91 6.04 32.39
C ASP A 986 31.11 4.95 31.31
N ALA A 987 30.82 5.25 30.04
CA ALA A 987 30.82 4.32 28.90
C ALA A 987 32.22 3.79 28.52
N ILE A 988 32.31 2.59 27.91
CA ILE A 988 33.57 1.88 27.64
C ILE A 988 34.35 2.37 26.40
N LEU A 989 33.69 3.03 25.45
CA LEU A 989 34.32 3.53 24.21
C LEU A 989 34.74 5.00 24.30
N GLY A 990 34.41 5.72 25.36
CA GLY A 990 34.81 7.13 25.50
C GLY A 990 34.57 7.73 26.87
N HIS A 991 35.20 8.88 27.09
CA HIS A 991 34.91 9.83 28.16
C HIS A 991 34.74 11.23 27.53
N ARG A 992 34.60 12.30 28.32
CA ARG A 992 34.30 13.64 27.76
C ARG A 992 35.41 14.12 26.81
N GLY A 993 35.18 13.94 25.51
CA GLY A 993 35.97 14.53 24.42
C GLY A 993 36.45 13.54 23.36
N HIS A 994 36.56 12.24 23.65
CA HIS A 994 37.14 11.22 22.76
C HIS A 994 36.30 9.94 22.84
N SER A 995 35.89 9.37 21.70
CA SER A 995 34.99 8.21 21.75
C SER A 995 35.02 7.22 20.59
N ASP A 996 35.73 7.53 19.50
CA ASP A 996 35.58 6.73 18.27
C ASP A 996 36.91 6.33 17.61
N GLY A 997 38.04 6.63 18.27
CA GLY A 997 39.37 6.29 17.81
C GLY A 997 39.86 7.16 16.64
N GLN A 998 39.21 8.30 16.39
CA GLN A 998 39.69 9.35 15.49
C GLN A 998 40.16 10.61 16.22
N GLN A 999 39.60 10.92 17.39
CA GLN A 999 40.08 12.03 18.22
C GLN A 999 41.43 11.66 18.84
N ILE A 1000 42.38 12.59 18.95
CA ILE A 1000 43.70 12.31 19.55
C ILE A 1000 44.17 13.50 20.36
N ASP A 1001 44.44 13.29 21.65
CA ASP A 1001 45.18 14.21 22.50
C ASP A 1001 46.67 14.10 22.22
N LEU A 1002 47.15 15.07 21.45
CA LEU A 1002 48.55 15.20 21.06
C LEU A 1002 49.31 16.06 22.06
N ARG A 1003 50.56 15.67 22.35
CA ARG A 1003 51.53 16.52 23.04
C ARG A 1003 52.65 16.89 22.10
N TYR A 1004 52.84 18.20 21.96
CA TYR A 1004 53.76 18.81 21.00
C TYR A 1004 55.24 18.78 21.42
N ALA A 1005 55.56 18.48 22.69
CA ALA A 1005 56.93 18.49 23.20
C ALA A 1005 57.47 17.08 23.43
N ASP A 1006 58.51 16.70 22.70
CA ASP A 1006 59.36 15.53 22.96
C ASP A 1006 60.31 15.73 24.16
N GLY A 1007 60.34 16.95 24.72
CA GLY A 1007 61.26 17.33 25.80
C GLY A 1007 62.63 17.79 25.32
N ALA A 1008 62.87 17.92 24.00
CA ALA A 1008 64.15 18.31 23.41
C ALA A 1008 64.12 19.63 22.61
N GLY A 1009 63.01 20.40 22.63
CA GLY A 1009 63.03 21.83 22.32
C GLY A 1009 62.85 22.26 20.86
N GLY A 1010 62.11 21.53 20.03
CA GLY A 1010 61.74 21.99 18.69
C GLY A 1010 60.46 22.84 18.67
N TYR A 1011 60.57 24.16 18.52
CA TYR A 1011 59.43 25.05 18.22
C TYR A 1011 59.64 25.74 16.86
N SER A 1012 59.03 25.22 15.79
CA SER A 1012 59.02 25.85 14.46
C SER A 1012 57.67 26.53 14.19
N ASP A 1013 57.60 27.52 13.29
CA ASP A 1013 56.40 28.35 13.10
C ASP A 1013 55.11 27.57 12.80
N ALA A 1014 55.19 26.43 12.13
CA ALA A 1014 54.03 25.61 11.76
C ALA A 1014 53.65 24.56 12.83
N LEU A 1015 53.43 24.97 14.09
CA LEU A 1015 52.90 24.07 15.12
C LEU A 1015 51.40 23.80 14.90
N GLY A 1016 51.04 22.55 14.61
CA GLY A 1016 49.63 22.13 14.50
C GLY A 1016 48.86 22.67 13.29
N GLY A 1017 49.56 23.12 12.24
CA GLY A 1017 48.93 23.68 11.04
C GLY A 1017 48.47 25.14 11.19
N GLN A 1018 48.75 25.77 12.33
CA GLN A 1018 48.64 27.22 12.51
C GLN A 1018 50.03 27.81 12.73
N ASN A 1019 50.27 29.01 12.18
CA ASN A 1019 51.59 29.65 12.15
C ASN A 1019 51.98 30.32 13.48
N ASN A 1020 51.68 29.68 14.61
CA ASN A 1020 51.83 30.26 15.96
C ASN A 1020 52.99 29.64 16.75
N GLY A 1021 53.82 28.80 16.13
CA GLY A 1021 54.83 28.04 16.84
C GLY A 1021 55.96 28.87 17.45
N ALA A 1022 56.44 29.91 16.76
CA ALA A 1022 57.37 30.85 17.37
C ALA A 1022 56.72 31.70 18.47
N ALA A 1023 55.44 32.05 18.33
CA ALA A 1023 54.72 32.81 19.35
C ALA A 1023 54.58 32.03 20.66
N ILE A 1024 54.29 30.72 20.58
CA ILE A 1024 54.22 29.84 21.76
C ILE A 1024 55.61 29.66 22.39
N HIS A 1025 56.66 29.53 21.58
CA HIS A 1025 58.02 29.45 22.10
C HIS A 1025 58.44 30.75 22.80
N GLN A 1026 58.15 31.88 22.16
CA GLN A 1026 58.45 33.20 22.70
C GLN A 1026 57.69 33.43 24.00
N LEU A 1027 56.43 33.01 24.09
CA LEU A 1027 55.64 33.05 25.32
C LEU A 1027 56.29 32.24 26.45
N ILE A 1028 56.82 31.06 26.15
CA ILE A 1028 57.50 30.22 27.15
C ILE A 1028 58.84 30.83 27.57
N LEU A 1029 59.56 31.49 26.65
CA LEU A 1029 60.80 32.21 26.95
C LEU A 1029 60.54 33.47 27.78
N ASP A 1030 59.50 34.23 27.43
CA ASP A 1030 59.09 35.46 28.13
C ASP A 1030 58.61 35.11 29.54
N ALA A 1031 57.79 34.07 29.70
CA ALA A 1031 57.36 33.58 31.00
C ALA A 1031 58.55 33.09 31.86
N LYS A 1032 59.55 32.43 31.26
CA LYS A 1032 60.77 32.02 31.96
C LYS A 1032 61.62 33.23 32.36
N ALA A 1033 61.77 34.22 31.48
CA ALA A 1033 62.50 35.45 31.76
C ALA A 1033 61.80 36.29 32.84
N GLU A 1034 60.47 36.31 32.85
CA GLU A 1034 59.65 36.98 33.85
C GLU A 1034 59.76 36.30 35.22
N VAL A 1035 59.70 34.97 35.27
CA VAL A 1035 59.94 34.19 36.50
C VAL A 1035 61.37 34.41 37.03
N LEU A 1036 62.35 34.53 36.14
CA LEU A 1036 63.74 34.85 36.49
C LEU A 1036 63.91 36.31 36.98
N ALA A 1037 63.16 37.26 36.42
CA ALA A 1037 63.22 38.67 36.78
C ALA A 1037 62.39 39.02 38.04
N ASN A 1038 61.41 38.18 38.40
CA ASN A 1038 60.52 38.30 39.55
C ASN A 1038 60.07 39.75 39.88
N PRO A 1039 59.45 40.47 38.93
CA PRO A 1039 59.02 41.85 39.15
C PRO A 1039 57.84 41.94 40.14
N ALA A 1040 57.78 43.04 40.90
CA ALA A 1040 56.86 43.22 42.03
C ALA A 1040 55.37 43.47 41.65
N GLN A 1041 55.08 43.80 40.38
CA GLN A 1041 53.73 43.83 39.82
C GLN A 1041 53.63 42.80 38.72
N LYS A 1042 52.80 41.77 38.93
CA LYS A 1042 52.49 40.78 37.89
C LYS A 1042 51.45 41.37 36.93
N PRO A 1043 51.74 41.52 35.63
CA PRO A 1043 50.75 42.01 34.68
C PRO A 1043 49.58 41.03 34.53
N THR A 1044 48.36 41.57 34.46
CA THR A 1044 47.13 40.86 34.11
C THR A 1044 47.25 40.23 32.71
N LEU A 1045 46.90 38.95 32.60
CA LEU A 1045 46.79 38.10 31.39
C LEU A 1045 45.92 38.67 30.23
N ALA A 1046 45.57 39.96 30.24
CA ALA A 1046 44.64 40.58 29.29
C ALA A 1046 45.28 41.03 27.96
N ALA A 1047 46.59 40.88 27.76
CA ALA A 1047 47.24 41.07 26.46
C ALA A 1047 47.26 39.79 25.59
N LEU A 1048 46.65 38.70 26.05
CA LEU A 1048 46.62 37.36 25.42
C LEU A 1048 45.36 37.08 24.58
N LEU A 1049 44.72 38.11 24.01
CA LEU A 1049 43.46 37.98 23.24
C LEU A 1049 43.50 38.71 21.87
N VAL A 1050 44.55 38.51 21.07
CA VAL A 1050 44.47 38.69 19.61
C VAL A 1050 45.06 37.46 18.92
#